data_AF-A0ABD0KL34-F1
#
_entry.id   AF-A0ABD0KL34-F1
#
_cell.length_a   1.000
_cell.length_b   1.000
_cell.length_c   1.000
_cell.angle_alpha   90.00
_cell.angle_beta   90.00
_cell.angle_gamma   90.00
#
_symmetry.space_group_name_H-M   'P 1'
#
loop_
_entity.id
_entity.type
_entity.pdbx_description
1 polymer ?
#
loop_
_entity_poly.entity_id
_entity_poly.type
_entity_poly.pdbx_seq_one_letter_code
_entity_poly.pdbx_strand_id
1 'polypeptide(L)'
;MKVISLKESKCLENTYRSSYRPHLDYTCKVGAPSLSEYDLQESSESEDEIVRYTYDDPNRYEAARLRSQEAVVPTHTDRTLDQEAGPRKARRAWFFRNGDLHFKPKQVVISPKTYPNFESLLIALGAPDMVPCVAGVRYLFSWPDGREVKSVTEIQNGRYYVCASVNHLQNVNYGDAKEQYWKGGKFKPDEGHLFTKPNGQVVQSPNNPRPRVITLISNMNRDSHEKLILNTSTTQNYEEVLHDLQNMVHIPHPPVEGFAHLFRDLRDHKNFLVCGQEGQPIEPKKRPLPSSNSSNESVNGKGSLRNSRLARGDGRMNGESVSPNRRHGAGPKRTEPIRVDINGKKREFFAPSEPFHDSDGQKPDKKFRLDWVYGFRGRDVKQNLVVLPNTGELVYFVASIVVLYDRRTHTQKHYTAHTEEITCLAIHPSDPYIASGQVAGRSPEGGAHVRVWDGISLSTYAVIGLGVFQQGVSCVSFSERDSNGDLLLAIDDSDRHVMSVWEWQTETLAAKTTTTNDPVVYGCFYPFDDTILITFGKQHMYFWTVFWKRADGRILRDKKSGIFEDEVPKYVTAVCFGNNGDVITGDSTGRILVWSHDEENIFRIDKQASATMKHAHKKSVSSLVMLSDGVLLSGGGSEIKAWDSFTRFEMVKERALPESHGPVRTIVPQNANGVDGYLFIGTARDLVLEGSLQSKFRPIVQGHCEELWAVAAHPKEPAFFTAGHDMAVAKWSALSHSLIKVVKDKKPCTSIGVDPTGQLVAVGTTTGRVALYDGGDLTERNSLQVGKAQINAVSFSRDGTQLAVGAHDGFIHVFVVHDDGQFFRQQSAALRHNNAFIMHLDWSTDGRYLQTVLGDYDLVFWDVTNMQKLKSGRTVRDDDWNTYTCPVGYPLIGAWQGMGRGDVINVCCRSRYRDFIATGDSVGRLRLFKYPSILQKSDSRTIKPFSSNTTAVEFMADDNYLLASGGSDAALLQYELTT
;
A
#
# COMPACT_ATOMS: atom_id res chain seq x y z
N MET A 1 9.72 67.21 -10.43
CA MET A 1 10.47 66.97 -11.69
C MET A 1 9.87 65.73 -12.33
N LYS A 2 9.30 65.68 -13.55
CA LYS A 2 9.35 66.59 -14.74
C LYS A 2 10.79 66.90 -15.17
N VAL A 3 11.16 66.80 -16.44
CA VAL A 3 10.43 67.37 -17.59
C VAL A 3 10.31 66.40 -18.78
N ILE A 4 9.09 66.21 -19.29
CA ILE A 4 8.82 66.22 -20.74
C ILE A 4 8.27 67.62 -21.05
N SER A 5 8.72 68.24 -22.13
CA SER A 5 8.70 69.70 -22.28
C SER A 5 7.57 70.25 -23.16
N LEU A 6 6.76 71.15 -22.57
CA LEU A 6 6.05 72.27 -23.21
C LEU A 6 4.84 71.87 -24.10
N LYS A 7 3.75 72.65 -24.20
CA LYS A 7 3.50 74.04 -23.72
C LYS A 7 1.99 74.33 -23.54
N GLU A 8 1.64 75.19 -22.55
CA GLU A 8 0.51 76.17 -22.51
C GLU A 8 -0.96 75.71 -22.85
N SER A 9 -2.07 76.09 -22.17
CA SER A 9 -2.38 77.18 -21.21
C SER A 9 -3.62 76.94 -20.30
N LYS A 10 -3.61 77.58 -19.10
CA LYS A 10 -4.72 78.22 -18.32
C LYS A 10 -5.99 77.47 -17.78
N CYS A 11 -6.07 77.47 -16.42
CA CYS A 11 -7.16 77.96 -15.54
C CYS A 11 -8.43 77.14 -15.16
N LEU A 12 -8.63 77.00 -13.82
CA LEU A 12 -9.88 77.15 -13.01
C LEU A 12 -11.05 76.15 -13.20
N GLU A 13 -11.82 75.70 -12.19
CA GLU A 13 -11.70 75.74 -10.71
C GLU A 13 -12.64 74.71 -10.00
N ASN A 14 -12.40 74.46 -8.69
CA ASN A 14 -13.36 74.15 -7.61
C ASN A 14 -14.42 72.99 -7.64
N THR A 15 -14.13 71.95 -6.82
CA THR A 15 -14.94 71.48 -5.63
C THR A 15 -16.24 70.64 -5.82
N TYR A 16 -16.92 70.04 -4.81
CA TYR A 16 -16.76 69.95 -3.33
C TYR A 16 -17.24 68.55 -2.77
N ARG A 17 -16.98 68.29 -1.48
CA ARG A 17 -17.53 67.29 -0.51
C ARG A 17 -19.08 67.06 -0.60
N SER A 18 -19.80 66.11 0.07
CA SER A 18 -19.63 64.81 0.79
C SER A 18 -21.01 64.44 1.44
N SER A 19 -21.32 63.58 2.44
CA SER A 19 -20.72 62.50 3.31
C SER A 19 -21.87 61.80 4.12
N TYR A 20 -21.52 60.94 5.11
CA TYR A 20 -22.34 60.44 6.25
C TYR A 20 -23.20 59.15 6.13
N ARG A 21 -23.65 58.67 7.31
CA ARG A 21 -24.15 57.33 7.71
C ARG A 21 -25.55 57.46 8.41
N PRO A 22 -26.07 56.47 9.18
CA PRO A 22 -26.61 55.13 8.84
C PRO A 22 -28.05 54.92 9.41
N HIS A 23 -28.64 53.71 9.31
CA HIS A 23 -29.28 52.91 10.39
C HIS A 23 -30.32 51.85 9.89
N LEU A 24 -30.42 50.72 10.62
CA LEU A 24 -31.62 49.97 11.13
C LEU A 24 -32.96 49.94 10.32
N ASP A 25 -33.76 48.87 10.26
CA ASP A 25 -33.61 47.45 10.69
C ASP A 25 -34.70 46.54 10.03
N TYR A 26 -34.64 45.22 10.28
CA TYR A 26 -35.68 44.17 10.08
C TYR A 26 -36.90 44.38 9.13
N THR A 27 -37.08 43.46 8.15
CA THR A 27 -38.19 42.46 8.11
C THR A 27 -38.03 41.47 6.93
N CYS A 28 -39.00 40.58 6.68
CA CYS A 28 -38.81 39.30 5.96
C CYS A 28 -39.81 39.07 4.81
N LYS A 29 -39.33 38.42 3.73
CA LYS A 29 -39.99 37.41 2.84
C LYS A 29 -39.83 37.63 1.33
N VAL A 30 -39.46 36.53 0.67
CA VAL A 30 -39.82 36.10 -0.71
C VAL A 30 -39.28 36.93 -1.89
N GLY A 31 -38.73 36.21 -2.88
CA GLY A 31 -38.44 36.72 -4.22
C GLY A 31 -37.07 36.27 -4.74
N ALA A 32 -37.07 35.38 -5.74
CA ALA A 32 -36.01 35.43 -6.76
C ALA A 32 -36.30 36.62 -7.69
N PRO A 33 -35.28 37.17 -8.35
CA PRO A 33 -35.21 36.88 -9.78
C PRO A 33 -33.80 36.62 -10.31
N SER A 34 -33.74 35.89 -11.42
CA SER A 34 -32.65 35.93 -12.40
C SER A 34 -32.78 37.16 -13.31
N LEU A 35 -31.66 37.65 -13.85
CA LEU A 35 -31.45 38.49 -15.06
C LEU A 35 -29.93 38.80 -15.14
N SER A 36 -29.28 39.01 -16.28
CA SER A 36 -29.71 38.94 -17.68
C SER A 36 -28.54 38.51 -18.60
N GLU A 37 -28.86 37.80 -19.68
CA GLU A 37 -28.79 38.22 -21.10
C GLU A 37 -27.96 39.51 -21.43
N TYR A 38 -27.35 39.67 -22.61
CA TYR A 38 -27.88 39.35 -23.96
C TYR A 38 -26.85 38.94 -25.03
N ASP A 39 -27.36 38.36 -26.12
CA ASP A 39 -26.68 37.99 -27.38
C ASP A 39 -26.19 39.17 -28.25
N LEU A 40 -25.46 38.83 -29.33
CA LEU A 40 -25.68 39.20 -30.76
C LEU A 40 -24.35 39.06 -31.55
N GLN A 41 -24.28 38.63 -32.82
CA GLN A 41 -25.09 37.72 -33.66
C GLN A 41 -24.27 37.33 -34.93
N GLU A 42 -24.90 36.66 -35.91
CA GLU A 42 -24.42 36.31 -37.28
C GLU A 42 -23.28 35.24 -37.34
N SER A 43 -23.42 34.04 -37.94
CA SER A 43 -23.95 33.58 -39.25
C SER A 43 -22.95 33.74 -40.41
N SER A 44 -22.84 32.80 -41.38
CA SER A 44 -23.85 31.84 -41.84
C SER A 44 -23.30 30.47 -42.37
N GLU A 45 -24.23 29.53 -42.64
CA GLU A 45 -24.35 28.60 -43.80
C GLU A 45 -23.12 27.84 -44.36
N SER A 46 -23.21 26.59 -44.86
CA SER A 46 -24.28 25.58 -45.00
C SER A 46 -23.66 24.16 -44.82
N GLU A 47 -24.35 23.01 -44.86
CA GLU A 47 -25.69 22.66 -45.35
C GLU A 47 -26.24 21.40 -44.63
N ASP A 48 -27.54 21.43 -44.30
CA ASP A 48 -28.35 20.36 -43.67
C ASP A 48 -28.91 19.39 -44.77
N GLU A 49 -29.60 18.26 -44.55
CA GLU A 49 -30.01 17.41 -43.40
C GLU A 49 -30.41 16.01 -43.96
N ILE A 50 -31.20 15.23 -43.20
CA ILE A 50 -32.30 14.33 -43.64
C ILE A 50 -32.03 12.80 -43.79
N VAL A 51 -32.86 11.86 -43.31
CA VAL A 51 -33.72 11.77 -42.09
C VAL A 51 -34.35 10.34 -41.94
N ARG A 52 -34.50 9.85 -40.68
CA ARG A 52 -35.50 8.88 -40.13
C ARG A 52 -35.71 7.43 -40.65
N TYR A 53 -35.64 6.51 -39.66
CA TYR A 53 -36.67 5.52 -39.22
C TYR A 53 -37.02 4.17 -39.92
N THR A 54 -36.75 3.09 -39.17
CA THR A 54 -37.65 1.95 -38.76
C THR A 54 -38.01 0.78 -39.71
N TYR A 55 -38.49 -0.30 -39.05
CA TYR A 55 -38.98 -1.60 -39.54
C TYR A 55 -37.87 -2.59 -40.02
N ASP A 56 -37.92 -3.90 -39.74
CA ASP A 56 -38.89 -4.69 -38.94
C ASP A 56 -38.26 -5.98 -38.36
N ASP A 57 -38.95 -6.63 -37.41
CA ASP A 57 -38.69 -8.01 -36.94
C ASP A 57 -39.84 -8.92 -37.43
N PRO A 58 -39.57 -10.14 -37.95
CA PRO A 58 -39.87 -11.32 -37.11
C PRO A 58 -39.14 -12.65 -37.42
N ASN A 59 -38.95 -13.48 -36.37
CA ASN A 59 -39.04 -14.98 -36.40
C ASN A 59 -37.95 -15.78 -37.18
N ARG A 60 -37.60 -17.06 -36.90
CA ARG A 60 -37.92 -18.07 -35.86
C ARG A 60 -36.93 -19.25 -35.92
N TYR A 61 -36.87 -20.09 -34.87
CA TYR A 61 -36.47 -21.53 -34.89
C TYR A 61 -35.01 -21.91 -35.27
N GLU A 62 -34.40 -23.01 -34.81
CA GLU A 62 -34.70 -23.98 -33.72
C GLU A 62 -33.36 -24.60 -33.17
N ALA A 63 -33.45 -25.58 -32.27
CA ALA A 63 -32.35 -26.38 -31.72
C ALA A 63 -31.59 -27.20 -32.82
N ALA A 64 -30.40 -27.80 -32.61
CA ALA A 64 -30.10 -28.72 -31.53
C ALA A 64 -28.59 -29.10 -31.35
N ARG A 65 -28.36 -29.88 -30.29
CA ARG A 65 -27.16 -30.67 -29.90
C ARG A 65 -26.22 -31.10 -31.04
N LEU A 66 -24.91 -31.16 -30.73
CA LEU A 66 -24.22 -32.44 -30.55
C LEU A 66 -22.92 -32.34 -29.72
N ARG A 67 -22.76 -33.30 -28.79
CA ARG A 67 -21.47 -33.81 -28.27
C ARG A 67 -20.85 -34.69 -29.39
N SER A 68 -19.58 -35.11 -29.43
CA SER A 68 -18.35 -34.99 -28.63
C SER A 68 -17.27 -35.80 -29.38
N GLN A 69 -15.96 -35.58 -29.14
CA GLN A 69 -15.00 -36.66 -28.81
C GLN A 69 -13.56 -36.14 -28.61
N GLU A 70 -12.72 -36.99 -28.03
CA GLU A 70 -11.31 -36.75 -27.73
C GLU A 70 -10.39 -37.19 -28.89
N ALA A 71 -9.22 -36.54 -28.99
CA ALA A 71 -8.03 -37.08 -29.64
C ALA A 71 -6.84 -36.62 -28.78
N VAL A 72 -6.17 -37.48 -28.00
CA VAL A 72 -5.35 -38.65 -28.38
C VAL A 72 -4.08 -38.22 -29.14
N VAL A 73 -2.94 -38.34 -28.45
CA VAL A 73 -1.60 -38.05 -28.97
C VAL A 73 -1.13 -39.18 -29.90
N PRO A 74 -0.73 -38.88 -31.15
CA PRO A 74 -0.02 -39.83 -32.00
C PRO A 74 1.48 -39.61 -31.91
N THR A 75 2.17 -40.45 -31.13
CA THR A 75 3.61 -40.65 -31.30
C THR A 75 3.87 -41.43 -32.58
N HIS A 76 4.68 -40.90 -33.50
CA HIS A 76 5.88 -41.63 -33.95
C HIS A 76 6.79 -40.81 -34.88
N THR A 77 8.04 -41.24 -34.90
CA THR A 77 9.01 -41.02 -35.97
C THR A 77 8.52 -41.54 -37.32
N ASP A 78 8.69 -40.75 -38.38
CA ASP A 78 9.25 -41.31 -39.62
C ASP A 78 10.13 -40.28 -40.35
N ARG A 79 10.95 -40.74 -41.29
CA ARG A 79 11.93 -39.95 -42.05
C ARG A 79 11.43 -39.69 -43.48
N THR A 80 12.25 -38.94 -44.23
CA THR A 80 12.18 -38.76 -45.69
C THR A 80 10.91 -38.11 -46.25
N LEU A 81 10.90 -36.77 -46.29
CA LEU A 81 10.33 -35.99 -47.40
C LEU A 81 10.93 -34.56 -47.43
N ASP A 82 12.27 -34.48 -47.48
CA ASP A 82 13.02 -33.21 -47.57
C ASP A 82 14.00 -33.22 -48.76
N GLN A 83 13.43 -33.27 -49.97
CA GLN A 83 14.14 -33.04 -51.24
C GLN A 83 13.27 -32.15 -52.16
N GLU A 84 13.92 -31.42 -53.06
CA GLU A 84 13.33 -30.54 -54.10
C GLU A 84 12.62 -29.24 -53.67
N ALA A 85 12.94 -28.69 -52.48
CA ALA A 85 12.73 -27.27 -52.19
C ALA A 85 13.88 -26.40 -52.74
N GLY A 86 13.87 -26.15 -54.06
CA GLY A 86 14.95 -25.43 -54.77
C GLY A 86 15.32 -24.03 -54.20
N PRO A 87 16.57 -23.55 -54.41
CA PRO A 87 17.24 -22.52 -53.60
C PRO A 87 16.74 -21.07 -53.74
N ARG A 88 15.48 -20.87 -54.16
CA ARG A 88 14.84 -19.55 -54.34
C ARG A 88 13.50 -19.38 -53.64
N LYS A 89 12.95 -20.41 -52.98
CA LYS A 89 11.74 -20.28 -52.15
C LYS A 89 12.07 -19.74 -50.75
N ALA A 90 11.22 -18.86 -50.23
CA ALA A 90 11.34 -18.35 -48.86
C ALA A 90 10.99 -19.45 -47.84
N ARG A 91 11.71 -19.49 -46.73
CA ARG A 91 11.60 -20.47 -45.65
C ARG A 91 11.11 -19.78 -44.39
N ARG A 92 10.22 -20.40 -43.63
CA ARG A 92 9.79 -19.91 -42.30
C ARG A 92 10.52 -20.70 -41.23
N ALA A 93 11.10 -20.03 -40.25
CA ALA A 93 11.75 -20.67 -39.11
C ALA A 93 11.34 -19.98 -37.80
N TRP A 94 11.41 -20.72 -36.69
CA TRP A 94 11.04 -20.25 -35.35
C TRP A 94 12.28 -20.07 -34.48
N PHE A 95 12.36 -18.95 -33.76
CA PHE A 95 13.55 -18.54 -33.03
C PHE A 95 13.24 -18.30 -31.54
N PHE A 96 13.84 -19.14 -30.68
CA PHE A 96 13.85 -19.01 -29.22
C PHE A 96 15.08 -18.21 -28.75
N ARG A 97 15.06 -17.76 -27.49
CA ARG A 97 16.19 -17.11 -26.81
C ARG A 97 16.90 -18.14 -25.91
N ASN A 98 18.22 -18.25 -26.02
CA ASN A 98 19.03 -19.17 -25.22
C ASN A 98 18.85 -18.91 -23.72
N GLY A 99 18.65 -19.96 -22.93
CA GLY A 99 18.38 -19.92 -21.48
C GLY A 99 16.95 -19.54 -21.07
N ASP A 100 16.14 -18.98 -21.96
CA ASP A 100 14.84 -18.39 -21.60
C ASP A 100 13.67 -19.33 -21.93
N LEU A 101 13.21 -20.07 -20.92
CA LEU A 101 12.08 -21.01 -21.01
C LEU A 101 10.74 -20.31 -21.30
N HIS A 102 10.61 -19.01 -21.04
CA HIS A 102 9.37 -18.26 -21.13
C HIS A 102 9.30 -17.35 -22.37
N PHE A 103 10.39 -17.23 -23.12
CA PHE A 103 10.44 -16.47 -24.36
C PHE A 103 9.57 -17.10 -25.46
N LYS A 104 8.56 -16.36 -25.91
CA LYS A 104 7.72 -16.77 -27.05
C LYS A 104 8.54 -16.80 -28.34
N PRO A 105 8.64 -17.94 -29.05
CA PRO A 105 9.44 -18.03 -30.25
C PRO A 105 8.91 -17.10 -31.35
N LYS A 106 9.81 -16.39 -32.02
CA LYS A 106 9.48 -15.51 -33.14
C LYS A 106 9.52 -16.29 -34.44
N GLN A 107 8.46 -16.26 -35.24
CA GLN A 107 8.51 -16.79 -36.62
C GLN A 107 9.11 -15.72 -37.53
N VAL A 108 10.16 -16.07 -38.27
CA VAL A 108 10.81 -15.18 -39.25
C VAL A 108 10.76 -15.82 -40.63
N VAL A 109 10.44 -15.00 -41.66
CA VAL A 109 10.43 -15.42 -43.06
C VAL A 109 11.78 -15.07 -43.68
N ILE A 110 12.55 -16.09 -44.01
CA ILE A 110 13.92 -16.00 -44.49
C ILE A 110 13.92 -16.25 -45.99
N SER A 111 14.46 -15.31 -46.76
CA SER A 111 14.70 -15.49 -48.20
C SER A 111 16.07 -14.92 -48.59
N PRO A 112 16.71 -15.42 -49.67
CA PRO A 112 17.95 -14.85 -50.19
C PRO A 112 17.85 -13.39 -50.65
N LYS A 113 16.63 -12.84 -50.80
CA LYS A 113 16.40 -11.41 -51.05
C LYS A 113 16.27 -10.58 -49.77
N THR A 114 15.90 -11.21 -48.65
CA THR A 114 15.66 -10.54 -47.36
C THR A 114 16.94 -10.51 -46.52
N TYR A 115 17.70 -11.60 -46.52
CA TYR A 115 18.95 -11.76 -45.78
C TYR A 115 20.02 -12.30 -46.74
N PRO A 116 20.86 -11.43 -47.33
CA PRO A 116 21.81 -11.84 -48.38
C PRO A 116 23.04 -12.59 -47.84
N ASN A 117 23.33 -12.47 -46.54
CA ASN A 117 24.37 -13.24 -45.84
C ASN A 117 23.91 -13.58 -44.40
N PHE A 118 24.69 -14.41 -43.71
CA PHE A 118 24.32 -14.91 -42.37
C PHE A 118 24.35 -13.81 -41.30
N GLU A 119 25.33 -12.89 -41.34
CA GLU A 119 25.39 -11.75 -40.43
C GLU A 119 24.16 -10.83 -40.53
N SER A 120 23.61 -10.61 -41.74
CA SER A 120 22.38 -9.82 -41.93
C SER A 120 21.18 -10.45 -41.23
N LEU A 121 21.11 -11.79 -41.17
CA LEU A 121 20.07 -12.51 -40.44
C LEU A 121 20.31 -12.43 -38.93
N LEU A 122 21.54 -12.63 -38.47
CA LEU A 122 21.92 -12.53 -37.05
C LEU A 122 21.62 -11.13 -36.47
N ILE A 123 21.98 -10.07 -37.19
CA ILE A 123 21.70 -8.67 -36.83
C ILE A 123 20.18 -8.43 -36.76
N ALA A 124 19.42 -8.93 -37.72
CA ALA A 124 17.96 -8.76 -37.73
C ALA A 124 17.26 -9.57 -36.62
N LEU A 125 17.76 -10.76 -36.28
CA LEU A 125 17.27 -11.54 -35.13
C LEU A 125 17.60 -10.86 -33.80
N GLY A 126 18.74 -10.18 -33.71
CA GLY A 126 19.17 -9.40 -32.53
C GLY A 126 18.52 -8.03 -32.36
N ALA A 127 17.56 -7.65 -33.20
CA ALA A 127 16.81 -6.41 -33.05
C ALA A 127 15.94 -6.42 -31.77
N PRO A 128 15.72 -5.27 -31.09
CA PRO A 128 15.02 -5.23 -29.79
C PRO A 128 13.59 -5.77 -29.81
N ASP A 129 12.92 -5.70 -30.96
CA ASP A 129 11.57 -6.19 -31.23
C ASP A 129 11.53 -7.66 -31.66
N MET A 130 12.69 -8.28 -31.94
CA MET A 130 12.84 -9.65 -32.44
C MET A 130 13.22 -10.61 -31.30
N VAL A 131 14.47 -11.05 -31.21
CA VAL A 131 14.97 -11.98 -30.17
C VAL A 131 16.11 -11.32 -29.38
N PRO A 132 15.80 -10.46 -28.39
CA PRO A 132 16.81 -9.68 -27.67
C PRO A 132 17.77 -10.58 -26.88
N CYS A 133 19.00 -10.68 -27.39
CA CYS A 133 20.12 -11.40 -26.77
C CYS A 133 21.21 -10.38 -26.38
N VAL A 134 21.94 -10.64 -25.28
CA VAL A 134 22.73 -9.63 -24.55
C VAL A 134 23.77 -8.92 -25.43
N ALA A 135 24.58 -9.66 -26.18
CA ALA A 135 25.52 -9.11 -27.17
C ALA A 135 24.98 -9.20 -28.61
N GLY A 136 23.65 -9.10 -28.77
CA GLY A 136 22.95 -9.50 -30.00
C GLY A 136 22.96 -11.02 -30.20
N VAL A 137 22.39 -11.49 -31.31
CA VAL A 137 22.51 -12.89 -31.72
C VAL A 137 23.84 -13.06 -32.44
N ARG A 138 24.80 -13.77 -31.84
CA ARG A 138 26.10 -14.10 -32.46
C ARG A 138 26.14 -15.54 -32.96
N TYR A 139 25.40 -16.43 -32.31
CA TYR A 139 25.33 -17.86 -32.61
C TYR A 139 23.87 -18.30 -32.73
N LEU A 140 23.67 -19.33 -33.56
CA LEU A 140 22.37 -19.91 -33.82
C LEU A 140 22.47 -21.42 -33.73
N PHE A 141 21.67 -22.06 -32.89
CA PHE A 141 21.67 -23.51 -32.73
C PHE A 141 20.37 -24.13 -33.25
N SER A 142 20.44 -25.26 -33.96
CA SER A 142 19.24 -26.02 -34.32
C SER A 142 18.63 -26.69 -33.09
N TRP A 143 17.30 -26.72 -33.00
CA TRP A 143 16.58 -27.38 -31.91
C TRP A 143 15.72 -28.55 -32.45
N PRO A 144 15.71 -29.72 -31.79
CA PRO A 144 16.46 -30.10 -30.58
C PRO A 144 17.91 -30.57 -30.84
N ASP A 145 18.35 -30.61 -32.09
CA ASP A 145 19.60 -31.29 -32.49
C ASP A 145 20.91 -30.66 -31.96
N GLY A 146 20.85 -29.44 -31.39
CA GLY A 146 21.94 -28.77 -30.68
C GLY A 146 23.08 -28.23 -31.55
N ARG A 147 22.96 -28.27 -32.88
CA ARG A 147 24.08 -27.98 -33.80
C ARG A 147 24.18 -26.49 -34.11
N GLU A 148 25.40 -25.95 -34.04
CA GLU A 148 25.70 -24.59 -34.49
C GLU A 148 25.45 -24.46 -36.00
N VAL A 149 24.56 -23.55 -36.38
CA VAL A 149 24.21 -23.20 -37.76
C VAL A 149 25.13 -22.07 -38.21
N LYS A 150 25.73 -22.20 -39.39
CA LYS A 150 26.78 -21.28 -39.91
C LYS A 150 26.41 -20.61 -41.22
N SER A 151 25.29 -21.01 -41.83
CA SER A 151 24.79 -20.42 -43.07
C SER A 151 23.26 -20.32 -43.10
N VAL A 152 22.75 -19.28 -43.76
CA VAL A 152 21.32 -19.13 -44.09
C VAL A 152 20.80 -20.34 -44.90
N THR A 153 21.67 -21.01 -45.65
CA THR A 153 21.30 -22.19 -46.47
C THR A 153 20.99 -23.44 -45.65
N GLU A 154 21.50 -23.54 -44.41
CA GLU A 154 21.25 -24.66 -43.49
C GLU A 154 19.89 -24.56 -42.79
N ILE A 155 19.29 -23.37 -42.76
CA ILE A 155 18.01 -23.13 -42.09
C ILE A 155 16.88 -23.75 -42.90
N GLN A 156 16.38 -24.90 -42.46
CA GLN A 156 15.21 -25.60 -43.02
C GLN A 156 13.89 -24.87 -42.72
N ASN A 157 12.90 -25.07 -43.58
CA ASN A 157 11.54 -24.55 -43.40
C ASN A 157 10.78 -25.35 -42.32
N GLY A 158 10.07 -24.66 -41.42
CA GLY A 158 9.30 -25.25 -40.32
C GLY A 158 10.11 -25.60 -39.06
N ARG A 159 11.45 -25.53 -39.10
CA ARG A 159 12.34 -25.86 -37.98
C ARG A 159 12.42 -24.78 -36.90
N TYR A 160 12.87 -25.21 -35.73
CA TYR A 160 13.16 -24.41 -34.55
C TYR A 160 14.66 -24.18 -34.37
N TYR A 161 15.02 -22.99 -33.91
CA TYR A 161 16.39 -22.58 -33.64
C TYR A 161 16.46 -21.76 -32.35
N VAL A 162 17.61 -21.76 -31.69
CA VAL A 162 17.89 -20.99 -30.47
C VAL A 162 18.95 -19.94 -30.78
N CYS A 163 18.60 -18.68 -30.56
CA CYS A 163 19.48 -17.52 -30.69
C CYS A 163 20.32 -17.33 -29.42
N ALA A 164 21.64 -17.19 -29.57
CA ALA A 164 22.57 -17.02 -28.45
C ALA A 164 23.60 -15.91 -28.71
N SER A 165 24.05 -15.25 -27.63
CA SER A 165 25.17 -14.29 -27.68
C SER A 165 26.56 -14.93 -27.51
N VAL A 166 26.60 -16.18 -27.02
CA VAL A 166 27.82 -16.96 -26.76
C VAL A 166 27.74 -18.32 -27.47
N ASN A 167 28.88 -18.95 -27.79
CA ASN A 167 28.91 -20.23 -28.49
C ASN A 167 28.64 -21.43 -27.54
N HIS A 168 27.54 -21.36 -26.79
CA HIS A 168 27.10 -22.37 -25.85
C HIS A 168 25.57 -22.40 -25.78
N LEU A 169 24.96 -23.52 -26.17
CA LEU A 169 23.54 -23.77 -26.01
C LEU A 169 23.25 -24.25 -24.58
N GLN A 170 22.44 -23.49 -23.82
CA GLN A 170 22.01 -23.93 -22.50
C GLN A 170 20.98 -25.06 -22.61
N ASN A 171 21.12 -26.08 -21.78
CA ASN A 171 20.27 -27.27 -21.76
C ASN A 171 18.93 -26.99 -21.06
N VAL A 172 18.05 -26.27 -21.75
CA VAL A 172 16.69 -25.89 -21.32
C VAL A 172 15.70 -26.49 -22.32
N ASN A 173 14.52 -26.91 -21.85
CA ASN A 173 13.54 -27.60 -22.69
C ASN A 173 12.67 -26.60 -23.51
N TYR A 174 13.28 -25.97 -24.52
CA TYR A 174 12.63 -24.92 -25.30
C TYR A 174 11.38 -25.42 -26.03
N GLY A 175 10.23 -24.80 -25.71
CA GLY A 175 8.93 -25.09 -26.30
C GLY A 175 7.98 -25.91 -25.43
N ASP A 176 8.45 -26.58 -24.38
CA ASP A 176 7.65 -27.53 -23.58
C ASP A 176 6.85 -26.86 -22.43
N ALA A 177 6.37 -25.63 -22.68
CA ALA A 177 5.56 -24.87 -21.75
C ALA A 177 4.09 -25.29 -21.86
N LYS A 178 3.61 -26.08 -20.89
CA LYS A 178 2.25 -26.66 -20.78
C LYS A 178 1.14 -25.82 -21.43
N GLU A 179 0.33 -26.46 -22.28
CA GLU A 179 -0.61 -25.88 -23.27
C GLU A 179 -1.83 -25.08 -22.71
N GLN A 180 -1.78 -24.51 -21.51
CA GLN A 180 -2.90 -23.77 -20.91
C GLN A 180 -2.88 -22.25 -21.14
N TYR A 181 -1.84 -21.72 -21.77
CA TYR A 181 -1.80 -20.35 -22.28
C TYR A 181 -1.66 -20.35 -23.81
N TRP A 182 -2.15 -19.30 -24.46
CA TRP A 182 -2.07 -19.06 -25.92
C TRP A 182 -3.07 -19.80 -26.83
N LYS A 183 -4.36 -19.83 -26.48
CA LYS A 183 -5.40 -19.76 -27.54
C LYS A 183 -5.45 -18.33 -28.11
N GLY A 184 -5.39 -18.19 -29.43
CA GLY A 184 -5.08 -16.93 -30.10
C GLY A 184 -6.28 -16.01 -30.32
N GLY A 185 -6.19 -14.77 -29.84
CA GLY A 185 -7.00 -13.66 -30.33
C GLY A 185 -6.41 -13.10 -31.64
N LYS A 186 -7.26 -12.85 -32.65
CA LYS A 186 -6.84 -12.25 -33.92
C LYS A 186 -6.58 -10.75 -33.73
N PHE A 187 -5.37 -10.28 -34.02
CA PHE A 187 -5.12 -8.85 -34.21
C PHE A 187 -5.50 -8.44 -35.65
N LYS A 188 -6.22 -7.32 -35.79
CA LYS A 188 -6.29 -6.59 -37.06
C LYS A 188 -5.08 -5.64 -37.13
N PRO A 189 -4.38 -5.54 -38.27
CA PRO A 189 -3.48 -4.43 -38.55
C PRO A 189 -4.28 -3.28 -39.18
N ASP A 190 -4.12 -2.05 -38.69
CA ASP A 190 -4.28 -0.84 -39.52
C ASP A 190 -3.62 0.38 -38.84
N GLU A 191 -3.15 1.29 -39.70
CA GLU A 191 -2.57 2.63 -39.43
C GLU A 191 -1.30 2.77 -38.57
N GLY A 192 -0.45 3.77 -38.89
CA GLY A 192 0.55 4.30 -37.93
C GLY A 192 2.01 4.51 -38.37
N HIS A 193 2.39 4.40 -39.64
CA HIS A 193 3.77 4.71 -40.07
C HIS A 193 4.09 6.22 -39.97
N LEU A 194 4.83 6.61 -38.92
CA LEU A 194 5.54 7.89 -38.88
C LEU A 194 6.87 7.82 -39.64
N PHE A 195 7.38 8.98 -40.08
CA PHE A 195 8.69 9.21 -40.73
C PHE A 195 8.84 8.98 -42.25
N THR A 196 7.80 9.21 -43.06
CA THR A 196 7.99 9.59 -44.49
C THR A 196 7.06 10.73 -44.91
N LYS A 197 7.53 11.62 -45.80
CA LYS A 197 6.68 12.57 -46.53
C LYS A 197 6.37 12.01 -47.94
N PRO A 198 5.29 12.46 -48.61
CA PRO A 198 4.80 11.84 -49.86
C PRO A 198 5.73 11.90 -51.08
N ASN A 199 6.88 12.57 -50.97
CA ASN A 199 7.85 12.80 -52.04
C ASN A 199 9.18 12.03 -51.86
N GLY A 200 9.19 10.97 -51.04
CA GLY A 200 10.22 9.91 -51.09
C GLY A 200 11.61 10.24 -50.53
N GLN A 201 11.86 11.46 -50.06
CA GLN A 201 13.12 11.78 -49.37
C GLN A 201 13.09 11.34 -47.90
N VAL A 202 14.07 10.52 -47.51
CA VAL A 202 14.29 10.11 -46.12
C VAL A 202 15.10 11.20 -45.41
N VAL A 203 14.51 11.82 -44.39
CA VAL A 203 15.23 12.72 -43.49
C VAL A 203 16.01 11.87 -42.48
N GLN A 204 17.34 12.01 -42.46
CA GLN A 204 18.16 11.35 -41.44
C GLN A 204 17.96 12.03 -40.08
N SER A 205 17.68 11.24 -39.03
CA SER A 205 17.76 11.72 -37.65
C SER A 205 19.22 12.00 -37.28
N PRO A 206 19.58 13.22 -36.81
CA PRO A 206 20.98 13.55 -36.55
C PRO A 206 21.63 12.78 -35.39
N ASN A 207 20.84 12.26 -34.46
CA ASN A 207 21.33 11.68 -33.19
C ASN A 207 21.00 10.19 -33.06
N ASN A 208 21.80 9.34 -33.71
CA ASN A 208 21.96 7.94 -33.30
C ASN A 208 23.46 7.60 -33.23
N PRO A 209 24.05 7.41 -32.04
CA PRO A 209 25.46 7.08 -31.91
C PRO A 209 25.78 5.77 -32.64
N ARG A 210 26.85 5.77 -33.45
CA ARG A 210 27.33 4.51 -34.04
C ARG A 210 27.78 3.57 -32.90
N PRO A 211 27.38 2.29 -32.90
CA PRO A 211 27.77 1.36 -31.86
C PRO A 211 29.30 1.26 -31.79
N ARG A 212 29.86 1.36 -30.57
CA ARG A 212 31.31 1.36 -30.35
C ARG A 212 31.80 -0.06 -30.10
N VAL A 213 32.78 -0.50 -30.87
CA VAL A 213 33.45 -1.80 -30.66
C VAL A 213 34.66 -1.61 -29.76
N ILE A 214 34.67 -2.26 -28.59
CA ILE A 214 35.80 -2.38 -27.68
C ILE A 214 36.43 -3.76 -27.89
N THR A 215 37.76 -3.88 -27.74
CA THR A 215 38.46 -5.18 -27.75
C THR A 215 38.98 -5.48 -26.35
N LEU A 216 38.53 -6.59 -25.76
CA LEU A 216 39.02 -7.10 -24.47
C LEU A 216 40.10 -8.15 -24.74
N ILE A 217 41.25 -8.05 -24.09
CA ILE A 217 42.39 -8.97 -24.25
C ILE A 217 42.66 -9.65 -22.91
N SER A 218 42.62 -10.98 -22.87
CA SER A 218 42.99 -11.72 -21.66
C SER A 218 44.50 -11.68 -21.47
N ASN A 219 44.98 -11.34 -20.27
CA ASN A 219 46.41 -11.39 -19.98
C ASN A 219 46.90 -12.82 -19.66
N MET A 220 46.00 -13.75 -19.35
CA MET A 220 46.33 -15.18 -19.21
C MET A 220 46.60 -15.85 -20.56
N ASN A 221 46.07 -15.28 -21.65
CA ASN A 221 46.38 -15.69 -23.02
C ASN A 221 46.21 -14.50 -23.97
N ARG A 222 47.32 -13.87 -24.37
CA ARG A 222 47.34 -12.64 -25.19
C ARG A 222 46.77 -12.82 -26.60
N ASP A 223 46.69 -14.05 -27.11
CA ASP A 223 46.05 -14.33 -28.40
C ASP A 223 44.52 -14.34 -28.29
N SER A 224 43.96 -14.55 -27.08
CA SER A 224 42.52 -14.46 -26.86
C SER A 224 42.03 -13.01 -26.70
N HIS A 225 41.30 -12.55 -27.71
CA HIS A 225 40.78 -11.19 -27.79
C HIS A 225 39.34 -11.18 -28.31
N GLU A 226 38.40 -10.72 -27.48
CA GLU A 226 36.96 -10.64 -27.82
C GLU A 226 36.55 -9.21 -28.16
N LYS A 227 35.57 -9.05 -29.07
CA LYS A 227 35.13 -7.75 -29.59
C LYS A 227 33.70 -7.48 -29.16
N LEU A 228 33.57 -6.63 -28.14
CA LEU A 228 32.30 -6.28 -27.51
C LEU A 228 31.73 -5.02 -28.15
N ILE A 229 30.48 -5.09 -28.61
CA ILE A 229 29.79 -3.98 -29.28
C ILE A 229 28.89 -3.26 -28.28
N LEU A 230 29.33 -2.12 -27.77
CA LEU A 230 28.51 -1.25 -26.94
C LEU A 230 27.50 -0.49 -27.81
N ASN A 231 26.22 -0.88 -27.67
CA ASN A 231 25.09 -0.10 -28.14
C ASN A 231 24.56 0.79 -27.00
N THR A 232 24.60 2.10 -27.18
CA THR A 232 24.15 3.09 -26.18
C THR A 232 22.62 3.20 -26.03
N SER A 233 21.85 2.31 -26.66
CA SER A 233 20.39 2.20 -26.55
C SER A 233 19.92 0.91 -25.85
N THR A 234 20.82 0.20 -25.16
CA THR A 234 20.48 -0.96 -24.32
C THR A 234 19.64 -0.56 -23.10
N THR A 235 18.79 -1.49 -22.64
CA THR A 235 17.81 -1.30 -21.55
C THR A 235 17.95 -2.36 -20.45
N GLN A 236 19.15 -2.95 -20.32
CA GLN A 236 19.50 -3.98 -19.33
C GLN A 236 20.03 -3.37 -18.04
N ASN A 237 19.97 -4.13 -16.95
CA ASN A 237 20.50 -3.69 -15.65
C ASN A 237 22.03 -3.87 -15.57
N TYR A 238 22.64 -3.28 -14.54
CA TYR A 238 24.09 -3.28 -14.34
C TYR A 238 24.63 -4.66 -13.96
N GLU A 239 23.89 -5.45 -13.16
CA GLU A 239 24.34 -6.77 -12.69
C GLU A 239 24.40 -7.81 -13.82
N GLU A 240 23.41 -7.85 -14.72
CA GLU A 240 23.42 -8.69 -15.93
C GLU A 240 24.63 -8.36 -16.81
N VAL A 241 24.91 -7.08 -17.03
CA VAL A 241 26.07 -6.63 -17.81
C VAL A 241 27.39 -6.99 -17.13
N LEU A 242 27.49 -6.87 -15.81
CA LEU A 242 28.70 -7.21 -15.06
C LEU A 242 28.96 -8.73 -15.04
N HIS A 243 27.91 -9.52 -14.81
CA HIS A 243 27.93 -10.98 -14.84
C HIS A 243 28.35 -11.51 -16.22
N ASP A 244 27.79 -10.96 -17.30
CA ASP A 244 28.14 -11.42 -18.64
C ASP A 244 29.54 -10.95 -19.09
N LEU A 245 30.05 -9.83 -18.57
CA LEU A 245 31.47 -9.46 -18.71
C LEU A 245 32.39 -10.44 -17.97
N GLN A 246 32.07 -10.83 -16.73
CA GLN A 246 32.82 -11.82 -15.95
C GLN A 246 32.82 -13.22 -16.60
N ASN A 247 31.76 -13.56 -17.33
CA ASN A 247 31.67 -14.81 -18.10
C ASN A 247 32.42 -14.75 -19.45
N MET A 248 32.70 -13.55 -20.00
CA MET A 248 33.51 -13.40 -21.22
C MET A 248 35.02 -13.35 -20.94
N VAL A 249 35.46 -12.74 -19.83
CA VAL A 249 36.86 -12.74 -19.39
C VAL A 249 36.91 -12.83 -17.86
N HIS A 250 37.78 -13.69 -17.33
CA HIS A 250 38.01 -13.80 -15.89
C HIS A 250 38.71 -12.52 -15.36
N ILE A 251 38.04 -11.76 -14.49
CA ILE A 251 38.50 -10.47 -13.95
C ILE A 251 38.59 -10.53 -12.42
N PRO A 252 39.80 -10.54 -11.83
CA PRO A 252 39.99 -10.44 -10.39
C PRO A 252 40.54 -9.06 -9.95
N HIS A 253 39.62 -8.16 -9.60
CA HIS A 253 39.80 -6.93 -8.77
C HIS A 253 40.82 -5.82 -9.18
N PRO A 254 40.61 -4.56 -8.73
CA PRO A 254 39.42 -4.04 -8.03
C PRO A 254 38.18 -4.02 -8.94
N PRO A 255 36.95 -3.99 -8.36
CA PRO A 255 35.72 -4.01 -9.15
C PRO A 255 35.45 -2.64 -9.79
N VAL A 256 34.60 -2.60 -10.83
CA VAL A 256 34.07 -1.34 -11.38
C VAL A 256 32.87 -0.90 -10.54
N GLU A 257 33.10 0.03 -9.62
CA GLU A 257 32.17 0.35 -8.52
C GLU A 257 30.87 1.08 -8.93
N GLY A 258 30.68 1.41 -10.22
CA GLY A 258 29.41 1.95 -10.71
C GLY A 258 29.44 2.39 -12.17
N PHE A 259 28.26 2.72 -12.70
CA PHE A 259 28.10 3.16 -14.09
C PHE A 259 28.87 4.47 -14.38
N ALA A 260 28.92 5.39 -13.42
CA ALA A 260 29.71 6.62 -13.53
C ALA A 260 31.21 6.33 -13.60
N HIS A 261 31.74 5.43 -12.75
CA HIS A 261 33.15 5.02 -12.74
C HIS A 261 33.55 4.43 -14.11
N LEU A 262 32.73 3.52 -14.67
CA LEU A 262 32.97 2.93 -16.00
C LEU A 262 33.04 3.98 -17.13
N PHE A 263 32.13 4.96 -17.14
CA PHE A 263 32.01 5.94 -18.23
C PHE A 263 32.87 7.19 -18.07
N ARG A 264 33.30 7.52 -16.84
CA ARG A 264 34.18 8.66 -16.55
C ARG A 264 35.64 8.31 -16.83
N ASP A 265 36.13 7.22 -16.25
CA ASP A 265 37.58 6.99 -16.13
C ASP A 265 38.15 6.16 -17.30
N LEU A 266 37.30 5.39 -18.00
CA LEU A 266 37.68 4.61 -19.20
C LEU A 266 37.35 5.34 -20.53
N ARG A 267 36.84 6.58 -20.46
CA ARG A 267 36.31 7.37 -21.58
C ARG A 267 37.24 7.49 -22.80
N ASP A 268 38.54 7.66 -22.54
CA ASP A 268 39.54 8.10 -23.54
C ASP A 268 40.58 7.01 -23.90
N HIS A 269 40.53 5.84 -23.26
CA HIS A 269 41.48 4.74 -23.44
C HIS A 269 40.96 3.66 -24.39
N LYS A 270 41.81 3.12 -25.28
CA LYS A 270 41.39 2.18 -26.35
C LYS A 270 41.67 0.68 -26.11
N ASN A 271 42.66 0.34 -25.29
CA ASN A 271 43.11 -1.04 -25.02
C ASN A 271 43.55 -1.14 -23.54
N PHE A 272 43.42 -2.32 -22.93
CA PHE A 272 43.83 -2.57 -21.54
C PHE A 272 44.52 -3.94 -21.37
N LEU A 273 45.29 -4.10 -20.29
CA LEU A 273 45.99 -5.32 -19.86
C LEU A 273 45.87 -5.42 -18.33
N VAL A 274 45.60 -6.62 -17.79
CA VAL A 274 45.30 -6.83 -16.36
C VAL A 274 46.23 -7.91 -15.78
N CYS A 275 47.07 -7.56 -14.80
CA CYS A 275 48.09 -8.46 -14.24
C CYS A 275 47.63 -9.17 -12.96
N GLY A 276 48.25 -10.30 -12.63
CA GLY A 276 48.02 -11.08 -11.41
C GLY A 276 49.27 -11.89 -11.03
N GLN A 277 49.21 -12.61 -9.89
CA GLN A 277 50.33 -13.40 -9.37
C GLN A 277 49.87 -14.80 -8.88
N GLU A 278 50.82 -15.69 -8.60
CA GLU A 278 50.63 -17.14 -8.49
C GLU A 278 49.95 -17.61 -7.19
N GLY A 279 49.26 -18.77 -7.26
CA GLY A 279 48.74 -19.50 -6.12
C GLY A 279 49.19 -20.98 -6.15
N GLN A 280 49.46 -21.56 -4.96
CA GLN A 280 49.88 -22.96 -4.83
C GLN A 280 48.68 -23.95 -4.94
N PRO A 281 48.91 -25.20 -5.37
CA PRO A 281 47.84 -26.14 -5.70
C PRO A 281 47.19 -26.83 -4.47
N ILE A 282 45.94 -27.25 -4.64
CA ILE A 282 45.17 -28.03 -3.65
C ILE A 282 44.75 -29.37 -4.29
N GLU A 283 44.89 -30.48 -3.56
CA GLU A 283 44.66 -31.84 -4.08
C GLU A 283 43.16 -32.24 -4.20
N PRO A 284 42.82 -33.14 -5.15
CA PRO A 284 41.43 -33.51 -5.45
C PRO A 284 40.87 -34.64 -4.55
N LYS A 285 39.65 -34.43 -4.02
CA LYS A 285 38.88 -35.48 -3.31
C LYS A 285 38.26 -36.49 -4.27
N LYS A 286 38.37 -37.79 -3.96
CA LYS A 286 37.73 -38.89 -4.72
C LYS A 286 36.33 -39.23 -4.19
N ARG A 287 35.41 -39.59 -5.10
CA ARG A 287 34.12 -40.24 -4.80
C ARG A 287 34.30 -41.76 -4.63
N PRO A 288 33.31 -42.42 -4.01
CA PRO A 288 32.83 -43.71 -4.51
C PRO A 288 31.31 -43.75 -4.76
N LEU A 289 30.91 -44.70 -5.61
CA LEU A 289 29.56 -45.23 -5.90
C LEU A 289 29.76 -46.74 -6.22
N PRO A 290 28.71 -47.56 -6.42
CA PRO A 290 27.72 -47.99 -5.44
C PRO A 290 27.64 -49.54 -5.36
N SER A 291 26.77 -50.11 -4.51
CA SER A 291 26.29 -51.50 -4.67
C SER A 291 24.91 -51.69 -4.01
N SER A 292 24.24 -52.82 -4.30
CA SER A 292 22.78 -52.98 -4.12
C SER A 292 22.37 -54.41 -3.68
N ASN A 293 21.04 -54.62 -3.52
CA ASN A 293 20.31 -55.90 -3.34
C ASN A 293 20.35 -56.44 -1.88
N SER A 294 19.21 -56.61 -1.18
CA SER A 294 18.18 -57.69 -1.22
C SER A 294 18.52 -58.86 -0.27
N SER A 295 17.61 -59.66 0.32
CA SER A 295 16.13 -59.80 0.27
C SER A 295 15.63 -60.75 1.39
N ASN A 296 14.35 -60.65 1.80
CA ASN A 296 13.59 -61.64 2.62
C ASN A 296 14.11 -61.87 4.08
N GLU A 297 13.43 -62.54 5.03
CA GLU A 297 12.21 -63.39 5.00
C GLU A 297 11.28 -63.15 6.22
N SER A 298 10.39 -64.08 6.62
CA SER A 298 9.22 -63.78 7.50
C SER A 298 8.66 -64.96 8.36
N VAL A 299 7.55 -64.70 9.10
CA VAL A 299 6.53 -65.64 9.68
C VAL A 299 6.54 -65.90 11.21
N ASN A 300 5.32 -66.09 11.76
CA ASN A 300 4.88 -66.51 13.13
C ASN A 300 4.82 -65.43 14.24
N GLY A 301 3.85 -65.47 15.19
CA GLY A 301 2.81 -66.49 15.45
C GLY A 301 1.62 -66.00 16.34
N LYS A 302 0.69 -66.91 16.67
CA LYS A 302 -0.62 -66.64 17.33
C LYS A 302 -0.56 -66.67 18.88
N GLY A 303 -1.50 -66.00 19.56
CA GLY A 303 -1.74 -66.15 21.02
C GLY A 303 -3.04 -65.46 21.50
N SER A 304 -3.65 -65.90 22.61
CA SER A 304 -4.95 -65.37 23.07
C SER A 304 -5.22 -65.49 24.59
N LEU A 305 -6.16 -64.66 25.06
CA LEU A 305 -7.00 -64.78 26.28
C LEU A 305 -6.44 -64.49 27.71
N ARG A 306 -7.28 -63.70 28.42
CA ARG A 306 -7.75 -63.81 29.84
C ARG A 306 -7.06 -63.10 31.02
N ASN A 307 -7.89 -62.25 31.64
CA ASN A 307 -8.23 -62.12 33.07
C ASN A 307 -7.13 -62.05 34.16
N SER A 308 -7.19 -60.97 34.94
CA SER A 308 -7.43 -61.08 36.40
C SER A 308 -8.17 -59.84 36.95
N ARG A 309 -8.64 -59.92 38.20
CA ARG A 309 -9.48 -58.94 38.92
C ARG A 309 -9.11 -58.99 40.42
N LEU A 310 -9.60 -58.03 41.22
CA LEU A 310 -9.46 -57.92 42.70
C LEU A 310 -8.06 -57.40 43.13
N ALA A 311 -7.87 -56.70 44.26
CA ALA A 311 -8.76 -56.24 45.37
C ALA A 311 -8.06 -55.04 46.09
N ARG A 312 -8.57 -54.32 47.11
CA ARG A 312 -9.91 -54.00 47.70
C ARG A 312 -9.70 -52.89 48.76
N GLY A 313 -10.78 -52.38 49.38
CA GLY A 313 -10.74 -51.47 50.55
C GLY A 313 -11.24 -50.06 50.19
N ASP A 314 -12.54 -49.75 50.21
CA ASP A 314 -13.51 -49.66 51.33
C ASP A 314 -13.35 -48.37 52.18
N GLY A 315 -14.40 -47.56 52.38
CA GLY A 315 -15.75 -47.61 51.78
C GLY A 315 -16.81 -46.82 52.57
N ARG A 316 -18.09 -47.02 52.21
CA ARG A 316 -19.33 -46.85 53.04
C ARG A 316 -19.65 -45.45 53.65
N MET A 317 -20.91 -45.00 53.72
CA MET A 317 -22.19 -45.37 53.07
C MET A 317 -23.23 -44.26 53.36
N ASN A 318 -24.49 -44.44 52.90
CA ASN A 318 -25.67 -43.58 53.12
C ASN A 318 -25.62 -42.20 52.41
N GLY A 319 -26.51 -41.85 51.48
CA GLY A 319 -27.55 -42.63 50.81
C GLY A 319 -28.94 -42.51 51.44
N GLU A 320 -29.78 -41.66 50.85
CA GLU A 320 -31.25 -41.77 50.88
C GLU A 320 -31.85 -41.12 49.62
N SER A 321 -32.98 -41.63 49.13
CA SER A 321 -33.56 -41.26 47.82
C SER A 321 -35.02 -40.86 47.94
N VAL A 322 -35.39 -39.69 47.40
CA VAL A 322 -36.79 -39.22 47.36
C VAL A 322 -37.21 -38.88 45.93
N SER A 323 -38.40 -39.33 45.55
CA SER A 323 -38.97 -39.31 44.19
C SER A 323 -39.47 -37.92 43.73
N PRO A 324 -39.68 -37.68 42.42
CA PRO A 324 -39.94 -36.34 41.90
C PRO A 324 -41.35 -35.85 42.22
N ASN A 325 -41.44 -34.67 42.82
CA ASN A 325 -42.71 -34.11 43.29
C ASN A 325 -43.28 -33.11 42.27
N ARG A 326 -44.39 -33.47 41.61
CA ARG A 326 -45.16 -32.53 40.75
C ARG A 326 -45.61 -31.33 41.58
N ARG A 327 -45.33 -30.10 41.13
CA ARG A 327 -46.06 -28.90 41.57
C ARG A 327 -46.50 -28.05 40.39
N HIS A 328 -47.77 -27.65 40.50
CA HIS A 328 -48.60 -26.82 39.64
C HIS A 328 -47.88 -25.76 38.80
N GLY A 329 -48.33 -25.62 37.55
CA GLY A 329 -47.84 -24.59 36.65
C GLY A 329 -48.12 -23.18 37.17
N ALA A 330 -47.08 -22.34 37.20
CA ALA A 330 -47.27 -20.91 37.21
C ALA A 330 -47.67 -20.45 35.81
N GLY A 331 -48.69 -19.60 35.71
CA GLY A 331 -48.89 -18.79 34.49
C GLY A 331 -47.65 -17.93 34.24
N PRO A 332 -47.37 -17.52 32.98
CA PRO A 332 -46.12 -16.86 32.64
C PRO A 332 -45.94 -15.57 33.45
N LYS A 333 -45.00 -15.59 34.41
CA LYS A 333 -44.58 -14.40 35.14
C LYS A 333 -44.24 -13.31 34.12
N ARG A 334 -44.69 -12.08 34.36
CA ARG A 334 -44.21 -10.93 33.59
C ARG A 334 -42.71 -10.80 33.84
N THR A 335 -41.91 -11.21 32.87
CA THR A 335 -40.48 -10.88 32.81
C THR A 335 -40.35 -9.37 32.80
N GLU A 336 -39.80 -8.81 33.87
CA GLU A 336 -39.50 -7.38 33.95
C GLU A 336 -38.31 -7.05 33.05
N PRO A 337 -38.26 -5.85 32.45
CA PRO A 337 -37.12 -5.45 31.63
C PRO A 337 -35.88 -5.22 32.50
N ILE A 338 -34.73 -5.75 32.05
CA ILE A 338 -33.44 -5.42 32.65
C ILE A 338 -33.10 -3.98 32.27
N ARG A 339 -32.74 -3.18 33.28
CA ARG A 339 -32.37 -1.77 33.13
C ARG A 339 -30.86 -1.60 33.17
N VAL A 340 -30.31 -0.95 32.16
CA VAL A 340 -28.87 -0.67 31.99
C VAL A 340 -28.69 0.80 31.68
N ASP A 341 -27.64 1.44 32.20
CA ASP A 341 -27.28 2.80 31.80
C ASP A 341 -26.37 2.74 30.56
N ILE A 342 -26.79 3.39 29.48
CA ILE A 342 -26.05 3.47 28.21
C ILE A 342 -26.04 4.94 27.80
N ASN A 343 -24.83 5.51 27.69
CA ASN A 343 -24.62 6.93 27.38
C ASN A 343 -25.44 7.90 28.26
N GLY A 344 -25.47 7.64 29.58
CA GLY A 344 -26.18 8.47 30.57
C GLY A 344 -27.71 8.33 30.55
N LYS A 345 -28.26 7.37 29.80
CA LYS A 345 -29.69 7.09 29.69
C LYS A 345 -29.98 5.66 30.11
N LYS A 346 -31.02 5.47 30.94
CA LYS A 346 -31.52 4.13 31.28
C LYS A 346 -32.26 3.52 30.09
N ARG A 347 -31.75 2.38 29.61
CA ARG A 347 -32.32 1.56 28.54
C ARG A 347 -32.95 0.29 29.14
N GLU A 348 -33.98 -0.24 28.48
CA GLU A 348 -34.75 -1.40 28.95
C GLU A 348 -34.68 -2.54 27.93
N PHE A 349 -34.22 -3.72 28.38
CA PHE A 349 -34.08 -4.92 27.56
C PHE A 349 -34.92 -6.07 28.11
N PHE A 350 -35.61 -6.80 27.24
CA PHE A 350 -36.37 -7.99 27.63
C PHE A 350 -35.51 -9.23 27.46
N ALA A 351 -35.40 -10.03 28.52
CA ALA A 351 -34.82 -11.37 28.43
C ALA A 351 -35.69 -12.26 27.53
N PRO A 352 -35.08 -13.17 26.73
CA PRO A 352 -35.79 -14.25 26.06
C PRO A 352 -36.60 -15.14 27.02
N SER A 353 -37.50 -15.94 26.48
CA SER A 353 -38.36 -16.89 27.22
C SER A 353 -37.56 -18.06 27.79
N GLU A 354 -36.61 -18.57 27.00
CA GLU A 354 -35.63 -19.56 27.41
C GLU A 354 -34.27 -18.85 27.55
N PRO A 355 -33.59 -18.94 28.71
CA PRO A 355 -32.28 -18.31 28.88
C PRO A 355 -31.26 -18.98 27.96
N PHE A 356 -30.35 -18.19 27.41
CA PHE A 356 -29.12 -18.73 26.81
C PHE A 356 -28.36 -19.59 27.83
N HIS A 357 -27.56 -20.55 27.36
CA HIS A 357 -26.66 -21.33 28.22
C HIS A 357 -25.81 -20.42 29.11
N ASP A 358 -25.52 -20.88 30.34
CA ASP A 358 -24.92 -20.09 31.40
C ASP A 358 -23.62 -19.40 30.97
N SER A 359 -23.74 -18.09 30.66
CA SER A 359 -22.61 -17.22 30.40
C SER A 359 -21.86 -17.00 31.72
N ASP A 360 -20.71 -17.65 31.87
CA ASP A 360 -19.89 -17.61 33.09
C ASP A 360 -19.23 -16.25 33.36
N GLY A 361 -19.37 -15.30 32.43
CA GLY A 361 -18.76 -13.97 32.49
C GLY A 361 -17.23 -13.97 32.38
N GLN A 362 -16.58 -15.10 32.11
CA GLN A 362 -15.13 -15.18 31.99
C GLN A 362 -14.67 -14.71 30.61
N LYS A 363 -13.46 -14.17 30.54
CA LYS A 363 -12.79 -13.82 29.27
C LYS A 363 -12.75 -15.04 28.34
N PRO A 364 -12.85 -14.85 27.01
CA PRO A 364 -12.56 -15.88 26.03
C PRO A 364 -11.19 -16.53 26.24
N ASP A 365 -11.05 -17.82 25.98
CA ASP A 365 -9.75 -18.49 25.91
C ASP A 365 -8.90 -17.89 24.76
N LYS A 366 -9.55 -17.72 23.61
CA LYS A 366 -9.05 -17.00 22.44
C LYS A 366 -8.53 -15.59 22.80
N LYS A 367 -7.43 -15.20 22.16
CA LYS A 367 -6.72 -13.91 22.27
C LYS A 367 -6.49 -13.33 20.88
N PHE A 368 -6.38 -12.00 20.81
CA PHE A 368 -5.88 -11.32 19.61
C PHE A 368 -4.39 -11.62 19.39
N ARG A 369 -4.03 -12.20 18.25
CA ARG A 369 -2.70 -12.10 17.63
C ARG A 369 -2.85 -11.14 16.45
N LEU A 370 -2.05 -10.08 16.40
CA LEU A 370 -1.99 -9.25 15.18
C LEU A 370 -1.32 -10.07 14.09
N ASP A 371 -1.96 -10.14 12.93
CA ASP A 371 -1.58 -11.00 11.81
C ASP A 371 -1.10 -10.13 10.63
N TRP A 372 -1.87 -9.09 10.28
CA TRP A 372 -1.45 -8.13 9.26
C TRP A 372 -1.92 -6.69 9.51
N VAL A 373 -1.11 -5.74 9.05
CA VAL A 373 -1.41 -4.30 8.99
C VAL A 373 -1.38 -3.85 7.52
N TYR A 374 -2.50 -3.33 7.05
CA TYR A 374 -2.65 -2.78 5.70
C TYR A 374 -2.45 -1.25 5.73
N GLY A 375 -1.88 -0.69 4.65
CA GLY A 375 -1.57 0.74 4.53
C GLY A 375 -0.19 1.17 5.05
N PHE A 376 0.09 2.47 4.89
CA PHE A 376 1.32 3.16 5.27
C PHE A 376 0.98 4.64 5.50
N ARG A 377 1.32 5.27 6.63
CA ARG A 377 0.87 6.64 6.93
C ARG A 377 1.67 7.74 6.19
N GLY A 378 1.47 7.91 4.88
CA GLY A 378 2.20 8.89 4.05
C GLY A 378 1.54 10.26 3.89
N ARG A 379 0.24 10.39 4.19
CA ARG A 379 -0.60 11.60 4.02
C ARG A 379 -0.01 12.85 4.66
N ASP A 380 0.34 12.77 5.93
CA ASP A 380 0.54 13.90 6.84
C ASP A 380 1.88 13.92 7.57
N VAL A 381 2.47 12.76 7.88
CA VAL A 381 3.78 12.60 8.55
C VAL A 381 4.94 12.51 7.54
N LYS A 382 6.21 12.60 7.98
CA LYS A 382 7.44 12.49 7.15
C LYS A 382 8.45 11.55 7.80
N GLN A 383 9.46 11.14 7.03
CA GLN A 383 10.62 10.35 7.51
C GLN A 383 10.19 9.12 8.33
N ASN A 384 9.13 8.48 7.84
CA ASN A 384 8.39 7.41 8.51
C ASN A 384 8.36 6.11 7.69
N LEU A 385 9.23 6.03 6.67
CA LEU A 385 9.61 4.81 5.98
C LEU A 385 11.13 4.76 6.02
N VAL A 386 11.68 3.63 6.46
CA VAL A 386 13.12 3.36 6.54
C VAL A 386 13.36 1.88 6.24
N VAL A 387 14.61 1.50 5.99
CA VAL A 387 15.02 0.10 5.77
C VAL A 387 16.05 -0.26 6.84
N LEU A 388 15.88 -1.41 7.50
CA LEU A 388 16.86 -1.91 8.47
C LEU A 388 18.13 -2.42 7.76
N PRO A 389 19.33 -1.84 8.02
CA PRO A 389 20.54 -2.17 7.25
C PRO A 389 20.94 -3.64 7.26
N ASN A 390 20.68 -4.34 8.37
CA ASN A 390 21.10 -5.72 8.59
C ASN A 390 20.11 -6.77 8.06
N THR A 391 18.83 -6.43 7.89
CA THR A 391 17.78 -7.38 7.49
C THR A 391 17.10 -7.06 6.15
N GLY A 392 17.21 -5.81 5.68
CA GLY A 392 16.48 -5.34 4.49
C GLY A 392 14.97 -5.16 4.71
N GLU A 393 14.51 -5.23 5.96
CA GLU A 393 13.10 -5.08 6.33
C GLU A 393 12.67 -3.62 6.27
N LEU A 394 11.48 -3.37 5.73
CA LEU A 394 10.86 -2.05 5.67
C LEU A 394 10.21 -1.73 7.01
N VAL A 395 10.65 -0.66 7.69
CA VAL A 395 10.02 -0.20 8.93
C VAL A 395 9.23 1.08 8.67
N TYR A 396 7.97 1.07 9.07
CA TYR A 396 7.03 2.18 9.00
C TYR A 396 5.94 2.02 10.07
N PHE A 397 4.99 2.97 10.17
CA PHE A 397 3.90 2.87 11.14
C PHE A 397 2.53 3.24 10.57
N VAL A 398 1.50 2.70 11.23
CA VAL A 398 0.06 2.92 10.98
C VAL A 398 -0.63 2.94 12.35
N ALA A 399 -1.49 3.94 12.62
CA ALA A 399 -2.09 4.16 13.93
C ALA A 399 -1.05 4.17 15.08
N SER A 400 -1.19 3.27 16.08
CA SER A 400 -0.24 3.09 17.19
C SER A 400 0.79 1.97 16.97
N ILE A 401 0.89 1.41 15.75
CA ILE A 401 1.65 0.19 15.48
C ILE A 401 2.82 0.50 14.54
N VAL A 402 4.04 0.11 14.93
CA VAL A 402 5.17 0.03 13.99
C VAL A 402 5.17 -1.34 13.33
N VAL A 403 5.24 -1.35 12.00
CA VAL A 403 5.31 -2.54 11.15
C VAL A 403 6.75 -2.68 10.67
N LEU A 404 7.31 -3.89 10.79
CA LEU A 404 8.55 -4.30 10.13
C LEU A 404 8.16 -5.35 9.09
N TYR A 405 8.28 -5.02 7.81
CA TYR A 405 7.81 -5.86 6.69
C TYR A 405 8.98 -6.45 5.90
N ASP A 406 9.10 -7.78 5.92
CA ASP A 406 9.99 -8.50 5.01
C ASP A 406 9.29 -8.76 3.68
N ARG A 407 9.67 -7.98 2.67
CA ARG A 407 9.21 -8.12 1.28
C ARG A 407 9.69 -9.43 0.60
N ARG A 408 10.72 -10.12 1.10
CA ARG A 408 11.20 -11.41 0.54
C ARG A 408 10.34 -12.59 0.96
N THR A 409 9.99 -12.70 2.24
CA THR A 409 9.09 -13.76 2.75
C THR A 409 7.62 -13.37 2.67
N HIS A 410 7.32 -12.09 2.48
CA HIS A 410 5.98 -11.50 2.60
C HIS A 410 5.39 -11.73 4.00
N THR A 411 6.16 -11.37 5.03
CA THR A 411 5.75 -11.45 6.44
C THR A 411 5.91 -10.12 7.15
N GLN A 412 5.12 -9.88 8.20
CA GLN A 412 5.23 -8.71 9.06
C GLN A 412 5.57 -9.12 10.50
N LYS A 413 6.40 -8.31 11.15
CA LYS A 413 6.52 -8.19 12.61
C LYS A 413 5.87 -6.86 13.04
N HIS A 414 5.36 -6.81 14.27
CA HIS A 414 4.66 -5.62 14.77
C HIS A 414 5.15 -5.24 16.18
N TYR A 415 5.52 -3.98 16.36
CA TYR A 415 5.77 -3.39 17.67
C TYR A 415 4.53 -2.59 18.10
N THR A 416 3.87 -3.09 19.14
CA THR A 416 2.52 -2.68 19.58
C THR A 416 2.50 -2.08 20.99
N ALA A 417 3.65 -1.60 21.48
CA ALA A 417 3.82 -1.09 22.84
C ALA A 417 3.38 0.39 23.01
N HIS A 418 3.13 1.11 21.91
CA HIS A 418 2.54 2.44 21.95
C HIS A 418 1.04 2.37 22.26
N THR A 419 0.53 3.38 22.97
CA THR A 419 -0.87 3.45 23.41
C THR A 419 -1.70 4.46 22.63
N GLU A 420 -1.02 5.30 21.86
CA GLU A 420 -1.56 6.37 21.05
C GLU A 420 -0.81 6.40 19.71
N GLU A 421 -1.23 7.32 18.86
CA GLU A 421 -0.79 7.43 17.47
C GLU A 421 0.67 7.88 17.35
N ILE A 422 1.41 7.16 16.49
CA ILE A 422 2.84 7.39 16.25
C ILE A 422 3.00 8.52 15.22
N THR A 423 3.93 9.43 15.52
CA THR A 423 4.18 10.67 14.75
C THR A 423 5.61 10.81 14.24
N CYS A 424 6.57 10.08 14.79
CA CYS A 424 7.96 10.10 14.33
C CYS A 424 8.70 8.79 14.62
N LEU A 425 9.76 8.51 13.84
CA LEU A 425 10.56 7.29 13.87
C LEU A 425 12.03 7.63 13.51
N ALA A 426 12.99 6.94 14.11
CA ALA A 426 14.41 6.93 13.72
C ALA A 426 15.05 5.56 14.02
N ILE A 427 16.05 5.15 13.23
CA ILE A 427 16.91 3.98 13.52
C ILE A 427 18.24 4.48 14.09
N HIS A 428 18.82 3.75 15.04
CA HIS A 428 20.19 3.96 15.52
C HIS A 428 21.20 3.74 14.36
N PRO A 429 22.32 4.49 14.29
CA PRO A 429 23.26 4.39 13.16
C PRO A 429 23.91 3.00 13.01
N SER A 430 24.11 2.29 14.12
CA SER A 430 24.98 1.10 14.18
C SER A 430 24.37 -0.16 14.85
N ASP A 431 23.28 0.00 15.62
CA ASP A 431 22.64 -1.07 16.41
C ASP A 431 21.20 -1.31 15.92
N PRO A 432 20.55 -2.44 16.26
CA PRO A 432 19.15 -2.71 15.90
C PRO A 432 18.12 -1.84 16.63
N TYR A 433 18.53 -0.84 17.41
CA TYR A 433 17.62 0.02 18.15
C TYR A 433 16.87 1.00 17.25
N ILE A 434 15.60 1.21 17.59
CA ILE A 434 14.67 2.10 16.89
C ILE A 434 14.03 3.01 17.95
N ALA A 435 13.93 4.30 17.65
CA ALA A 435 13.20 5.28 18.46
C ALA A 435 11.88 5.64 17.75
N SER A 436 10.76 5.64 18.49
CA SER A 436 9.45 6.07 17.98
C SER A 436 8.69 6.93 18.99
N GLY A 437 8.13 8.04 18.54
CA GLY A 437 7.40 9.01 19.37
C GLY A 437 5.89 8.99 19.12
N GLN A 438 5.10 9.18 20.19
CA GLN A 438 3.63 9.24 20.11
C GLN A 438 3.04 10.57 20.61
N VAL A 439 1.79 10.83 20.22
CA VAL A 439 0.95 11.92 20.76
C VAL A 439 0.51 11.66 22.21
N ALA A 440 0.00 12.70 22.88
CA ALA A 440 -0.67 12.59 24.16
C ALA A 440 -2.13 12.12 23.99
N GLY A 441 -2.49 11.07 24.73
CA GLY A 441 -3.82 10.48 24.73
C GLY A 441 -4.84 11.21 25.61
N ARG A 442 -6.11 10.81 25.48
CA ARG A 442 -7.20 11.27 26.35
C ARG A 442 -7.15 10.69 27.77
N SER A 443 -6.37 9.62 27.97
CA SER A 443 -6.20 8.95 29.26
C SER A 443 -4.86 9.32 29.90
N PRO A 444 -4.77 9.50 31.24
CA PRO A 444 -3.51 9.84 31.92
C PRO A 444 -2.37 8.84 31.67
N GLU A 445 -2.72 7.58 31.40
CA GLU A 445 -1.79 6.49 31.08
C GLU A 445 -1.17 6.61 29.68
N GLY A 446 -1.75 7.42 28.79
CA GLY A 446 -1.35 7.59 27.40
C GLY A 446 -0.55 8.87 27.10
N GLY A 447 0.15 9.44 28.07
CA GLY A 447 0.91 10.69 27.90
C GLY A 447 1.96 10.63 26.77
N ALA A 448 2.29 11.78 26.19
CA ALA A 448 3.32 11.89 25.15
C ALA A 448 4.69 11.40 25.66
N HIS A 449 5.34 10.52 24.89
CA HIS A 449 6.65 9.94 25.18
C HIS A 449 7.32 9.41 23.91
N VAL A 450 8.62 9.15 23.99
CA VAL A 450 9.38 8.36 23.01
C VAL A 450 9.66 6.99 23.60
N ARG A 451 9.64 5.94 22.77
CA ARG A 451 10.14 4.61 23.13
C ARG A 451 11.40 4.32 22.33
N VAL A 452 12.43 3.83 22.98
CA VAL A 452 13.56 3.15 22.31
C VAL A 452 13.38 1.65 22.49
N TRP A 453 13.54 0.88 21.42
CA TRP A 453 13.24 -0.55 21.38
C TRP A 453 14.12 -1.29 20.37
N ASP A 454 14.33 -2.58 20.57
CA ASP A 454 15.14 -3.43 19.68
C ASP A 454 14.29 -3.98 18.52
N GLY A 455 14.69 -3.71 17.28
CA GLY A 455 14.03 -4.20 16.05
C GLY A 455 14.11 -5.71 15.82
N ILE A 456 14.95 -6.44 16.57
CA ILE A 456 15.07 -7.90 16.51
C ILE A 456 14.09 -8.56 17.50
N SER A 457 14.17 -8.25 18.80
CA SER A 457 13.31 -8.84 19.85
C SER A 457 11.95 -8.15 20.01
N LEU A 458 11.77 -6.96 19.44
CA LEU A 458 10.59 -6.09 19.60
C LEU A 458 10.33 -5.67 21.07
N SER A 459 11.35 -5.74 21.93
CA SER A 459 11.25 -5.33 23.33
C SER A 459 11.54 -3.83 23.51
N THR A 460 10.74 -3.15 24.35
CA THR A 460 11.03 -1.76 24.77
C THR A 460 12.26 -1.76 25.68
N TYR A 461 13.28 -0.98 25.32
CA TYR A 461 14.47 -0.74 26.12
C TYR A 461 14.25 0.42 27.11
N ALA A 462 13.77 1.57 26.61
CA ALA A 462 13.57 2.80 27.40
C ALA A 462 12.29 3.56 27.01
N VAL A 463 11.76 4.36 27.94
CA VAL A 463 10.54 5.18 27.80
C VAL A 463 10.85 6.64 28.15
N ILE A 464 11.36 7.38 27.17
CA ILE A 464 11.93 8.71 27.34
C ILE A 464 10.86 9.80 27.43
N GLY A 465 11.03 10.72 28.40
CA GLY A 465 10.31 12.00 28.47
C GLY A 465 8.83 11.92 28.85
N LEU A 466 8.38 10.83 29.46
CA LEU A 466 6.99 10.69 29.93
C LEU A 466 6.66 11.79 30.96
N GLY A 467 5.64 12.60 30.66
CA GLY A 467 5.28 13.79 31.47
C GLY A 467 6.17 15.02 31.26
N VAL A 468 7.20 14.94 30.41
CA VAL A 468 8.10 16.04 30.03
C VAL A 468 7.70 16.67 28.69
N PHE A 469 7.07 15.89 27.80
CA PHE A 469 6.41 16.34 26.57
C PHE A 469 4.92 16.61 26.83
N GLN A 470 4.34 17.60 26.12
CA GLN A 470 2.97 18.06 26.40
C GLN A 470 1.90 17.50 25.46
N GLN A 471 1.95 17.85 24.16
CA GLN A 471 0.91 17.47 23.18
C GLN A 471 1.29 16.21 22.40
N GLY A 472 2.58 16.02 22.13
CA GLY A 472 3.12 14.90 21.36
C GLY A 472 4.62 15.10 21.12
N VAL A 473 5.23 14.13 20.42
CA VAL A 473 6.61 14.23 19.92
C VAL A 473 6.57 14.27 18.40
N SER A 474 6.94 15.41 17.81
CA SER A 474 6.85 15.64 16.35
C SER A 474 8.07 15.12 15.59
N CYS A 475 9.20 14.95 16.27
CA CYS A 475 10.46 14.55 15.67
C CYS A 475 11.37 13.84 16.68
N VAL A 476 12.05 12.79 16.22
CA VAL A 476 13.18 12.12 16.89
C VAL A 476 14.34 11.90 15.91
N SER A 477 15.58 11.94 16.40
CA SER A 477 16.81 11.62 15.65
C SER A 477 17.88 11.15 16.62
N PHE A 478 18.58 10.05 16.29
CA PHE A 478 19.84 9.74 16.98
C PHE A 478 20.96 10.67 16.49
N SER A 479 22.03 10.76 17.28
CA SER A 479 23.37 11.19 16.88
C SER A 479 24.04 10.17 15.97
N GLU A 480 25.15 10.52 15.31
CA GLU A 480 25.79 9.60 14.35
C GLU A 480 27.26 9.26 14.69
N ARG A 481 28.16 10.25 14.78
CA ARG A 481 29.59 9.99 14.55
C ARG A 481 30.48 10.01 15.77
N ASP A 482 30.39 11.02 16.62
CA ASP A 482 31.30 11.19 17.77
C ASP A 482 30.82 10.38 18.97
N SER A 483 29.51 10.14 19.04
CA SER A 483 28.80 9.43 20.10
C SER A 483 28.10 8.14 19.63
N ASN A 484 28.26 7.73 18.36
CA ASN A 484 27.76 6.46 17.81
C ASN A 484 26.25 6.19 18.03
N GLY A 485 25.45 7.22 18.30
CA GLY A 485 24.01 7.09 18.59
C GLY A 485 23.62 7.15 20.07
N ASP A 486 24.56 7.32 21.01
CA ASP A 486 24.28 7.43 22.46
C ASP A 486 23.35 8.62 22.82
N LEU A 487 23.25 9.62 21.95
CA LEU A 487 22.39 10.80 22.15
C LEU A 487 21.14 10.74 21.27
N LEU A 488 19.98 10.98 21.88
CA LEU A 488 18.68 11.03 21.22
C LEU A 488 18.09 12.44 21.28
N LEU A 489 17.90 13.05 20.11
CA LEU A 489 17.15 14.29 19.93
C LEU A 489 15.65 13.98 19.94
N ALA A 490 14.87 14.79 20.64
CA ALA A 490 13.42 14.80 20.58
C ALA A 490 12.87 16.23 20.60
N ILE A 491 11.94 16.54 19.69
CA ILE A 491 11.24 17.83 19.63
C ILE A 491 9.75 17.60 19.93
N ASP A 492 9.19 18.38 20.85
CA ASP A 492 7.77 18.31 21.19
C ASP A 492 6.87 19.10 20.23
N ASP A 493 5.60 18.70 20.20
CA ASP A 493 4.54 19.35 19.44
C ASP A 493 3.80 20.42 20.28
N SER A 494 4.51 21.11 21.18
CA SER A 494 3.95 22.27 21.89
C SER A 494 4.09 23.55 21.06
N ASP A 495 3.32 24.59 21.41
CA ASP A 495 3.32 25.93 20.81
C ASP A 495 4.70 26.64 20.75
N ARG A 496 5.75 26.07 21.36
CA ARG A 496 7.13 26.57 21.39
C ARG A 496 8.18 25.53 20.94
N HIS A 497 7.71 24.42 20.36
CA HIS A 497 8.47 23.30 19.80
C HIS A 497 9.77 23.02 20.57
N VAL A 498 9.63 22.48 21.79
CA VAL A 498 10.76 22.38 22.72
C VAL A 498 11.64 21.21 22.31
N MET A 499 12.88 21.54 21.96
CA MET A 499 13.91 20.58 21.58
C MET A 499 14.69 20.13 22.81
N SER A 500 14.92 18.83 22.91
CA SER A 500 15.61 18.18 24.02
C SER A 500 16.55 17.12 23.49
N VAL A 501 17.70 16.97 24.14
CA VAL A 501 18.66 15.89 23.88
C VAL A 501 18.78 15.04 25.14
N TRP A 502 18.77 13.73 24.95
CA TRP A 502 18.74 12.73 26.02
C TRP A 502 19.90 11.74 25.84
N GLU A 503 20.52 11.32 26.93
CA GLU A 503 21.33 10.09 26.97
C GLU A 503 20.33 8.94 27.19
N TRP A 504 19.94 8.26 26.11
CA TRP A 504 18.72 7.45 26.11
C TRP A 504 18.89 6.13 26.86
N GLN A 505 20.12 5.62 27.00
CA GLN A 505 20.40 4.41 27.79
C GLN A 505 20.25 4.64 29.30
N THR A 506 20.38 5.88 29.78
CA THR A 506 20.23 6.25 31.20
C THR A 506 18.90 6.95 31.50
N GLU A 507 18.08 7.17 30.46
CA GLU A 507 16.86 7.99 30.47
C GLU A 507 17.06 9.45 30.94
N THR A 508 18.30 9.97 30.91
CA THR A 508 18.61 11.32 31.42
C THR A 508 18.47 12.42 30.38
N LEU A 509 17.94 13.57 30.80
CA LEU A 509 17.85 14.78 29.98
C LEU A 509 19.19 15.52 29.99
N ALA A 510 19.96 15.38 28.92
CA ALA A 510 21.28 16.00 28.79
C ALA A 510 21.20 17.51 28.46
N ALA A 511 20.23 17.95 27.65
CA ALA A 511 20.10 19.35 27.22
C ALA A 511 18.66 19.70 26.78
N LYS A 512 18.22 20.96 26.94
CA LYS A 512 16.87 21.42 26.50
C LYS A 512 16.81 22.90 26.12
N THR A 513 16.06 23.25 25.06
CA THR A 513 15.75 24.64 24.66
C THR A 513 14.43 24.74 23.88
N THR A 514 13.76 25.90 23.93
CA THR A 514 12.67 26.24 22.98
C THR A 514 13.27 26.56 21.61
N THR A 515 12.73 26.03 20.52
CA THR A 515 13.27 26.31 19.17
C THR A 515 12.69 27.58 18.57
N THR A 516 11.36 27.65 18.45
CA THR A 516 10.61 28.70 17.77
C THR A 516 9.11 28.57 18.09
N ASN A 517 8.33 29.62 17.80
CA ASN A 517 6.86 29.59 17.87
C ASN A 517 6.22 29.31 16.49
N ASP A 518 7.05 29.03 15.46
CA ASP A 518 6.62 28.72 14.10
C ASP A 518 6.84 27.24 13.79
N PRO A 519 5.90 26.54 13.11
CA PRO A 519 5.99 25.10 12.87
C PRO A 519 7.34 24.58 12.38
N VAL A 520 7.97 23.76 13.21
CA VAL A 520 9.14 22.94 12.87
C VAL A 520 8.66 21.77 12.02
N VAL A 521 9.39 21.46 10.95
CA VAL A 521 9.10 20.32 10.06
C VAL A 521 9.90 19.09 10.46
N TYR A 522 11.16 19.28 10.86
CA TYR A 522 12.01 18.24 11.44
C TYR A 522 13.24 18.87 12.12
N GLY A 523 13.95 18.08 12.92
CA GLY A 523 15.29 18.40 13.41
C GLY A 523 16.16 17.15 13.55
N CYS A 524 17.47 17.33 13.50
CA CYS A 524 18.45 16.23 13.50
C CYS A 524 19.79 16.69 14.07
N PHE A 525 20.64 15.74 14.41
CA PHE A 525 22.08 16.01 14.56
C PHE A 525 22.69 16.28 13.18
N TYR A 526 23.83 16.96 13.17
CA TYR A 526 24.68 17.07 11.99
C TYR A 526 25.68 15.89 11.98
N PRO A 527 25.71 15.03 10.95
CA PRO A 527 26.45 13.75 10.99
C PRO A 527 27.98 13.82 11.17
N PHE A 528 28.58 15.01 11.17
CA PHE A 528 30.03 15.18 11.23
C PHE A 528 30.53 15.87 12.51
N ASP A 529 29.62 16.38 13.37
CA ASP A 529 29.92 17.01 14.67
C ASP A 529 28.64 16.91 15.54
N ASP A 530 28.63 16.00 16.51
CA ASP A 530 27.45 15.77 17.38
C ASP A 530 27.18 16.94 18.35
N THR A 531 28.01 17.99 18.38
CA THR A 531 27.68 19.25 19.08
C THR A 531 26.73 20.13 18.27
N ILE A 532 26.52 19.86 16.98
CA ILE A 532 25.69 20.65 16.08
C ILE A 532 24.34 19.98 15.85
N LEU A 533 23.26 20.71 16.17
CA LEU A 533 21.88 20.33 15.86
C LEU A 533 21.31 21.25 14.79
N ILE A 534 20.43 20.72 13.95
CA ILE A 534 19.78 21.43 12.84
C ILE A 534 18.27 21.30 12.99
N THR A 535 17.53 22.40 12.89
CA THR A 535 16.06 22.44 12.90
C THR A 535 15.52 23.31 11.78
N PHE A 536 14.55 22.81 11.01
CA PHE A 536 14.02 23.53 9.86
C PHE A 536 12.50 23.40 9.75
N GLY A 537 11.86 24.38 9.10
CA GLY A 537 10.42 24.39 8.94
C GLY A 537 9.89 25.68 8.33
N LYS A 538 8.79 26.21 8.89
CA LYS A 538 8.15 27.44 8.39
C LYS A 538 9.14 28.61 8.45
N GLN A 539 9.50 29.14 7.28
CA GLN A 539 10.39 30.30 7.11
C GLN A 539 11.74 30.23 7.88
N HIS A 540 12.21 29.03 8.25
CA HIS A 540 13.44 28.88 9.02
C HIS A 540 14.29 27.65 8.65
N MET A 541 15.61 27.85 8.78
CA MET A 541 16.65 26.84 8.88
C MET A 541 17.61 27.34 9.97
N TYR A 542 17.66 26.68 11.12
CA TYR A 542 18.47 27.10 12.28
C TYR A 542 19.49 26.03 12.67
N PHE A 543 20.70 26.49 12.96
CA PHE A 543 21.81 25.70 13.47
C PHE A 543 22.00 26.03 14.96
N TRP A 544 22.30 25.01 15.77
CA TRP A 544 22.43 25.12 17.21
C TRP A 544 23.70 24.40 17.68
N THR A 545 24.43 24.99 18.63
CA THR A 545 25.60 24.37 19.26
C THR A 545 25.25 23.94 20.69
N VAL A 546 25.61 22.71 21.06
CA VAL A 546 25.39 22.12 22.38
C VAL A 546 26.69 22.17 23.21
N PHE A 547 26.61 22.73 24.41
CA PHE A 547 27.75 22.95 25.29
C PHE A 547 27.77 21.96 26.46
N TRP A 548 28.17 20.72 26.16
CA TRP A 548 28.24 19.59 27.10
C TRP A 548 29.00 19.86 28.41
N LYS A 549 30.03 20.72 28.38
CA LYS A 549 30.92 21.00 29.52
C LYS A 549 30.30 21.93 30.59
N ARG A 550 28.98 21.92 30.77
CA ARG A 550 28.24 22.66 31.80
C ARG A 550 27.17 21.76 32.41
N ALA A 551 26.99 21.84 33.72
CA ALA A 551 26.08 20.95 34.48
C ALA A 551 24.61 20.96 34.02
N ASP A 552 24.17 22.01 33.30
CA ASP A 552 22.80 22.15 32.77
C ASP A 552 22.68 21.96 31.24
N GLY A 553 23.74 21.51 30.55
CA GLY A 553 23.74 21.20 29.10
C GLY A 553 23.08 22.24 28.19
N ARG A 554 23.79 23.36 27.93
CA ARG A 554 23.18 24.50 27.22
C ARG A 554 23.21 24.34 25.71
N ILE A 555 22.05 24.49 25.07
CA ILE A 555 21.91 24.62 23.61
C ILE A 555 21.80 26.12 23.27
N LEU A 556 22.61 26.60 22.32
CA LEU A 556 22.53 27.99 21.81
C LEU A 556 22.42 27.99 20.29
N ARG A 557 21.47 28.76 19.75
CA ARG A 557 21.36 28.99 18.30
C ARG A 557 22.53 29.84 17.80
N ASP A 558 23.18 29.41 16.73
CA ASP A 558 24.04 30.30 15.96
C ASP A 558 23.19 31.29 15.14
N LYS A 559 23.68 32.53 15.10
CA LYS A 559 23.06 33.65 14.38
C LYS A 559 23.81 34.01 13.10
N LYS A 560 24.98 33.41 12.83
CA LYS A 560 25.72 33.58 11.57
C LYS A 560 25.23 32.60 10.49
N SER A 561 24.92 31.36 10.87
CA SER A 561 24.47 30.27 9.99
C SER A 561 22.97 30.33 9.66
N GLY A 562 22.57 29.67 8.56
CA GLY A 562 21.16 29.47 8.21
C GLY A 562 20.42 30.72 7.72
N ILE A 563 21.16 31.78 7.35
CA ILE A 563 20.60 33.01 6.81
C ILE A 563 20.28 32.83 5.31
N PHE A 564 19.03 33.06 4.92
CA PHE A 564 18.65 33.17 3.51
C PHE A 564 19.08 34.54 2.96
N GLU A 565 19.92 34.56 1.93
CA GLU A 565 20.40 35.81 1.31
C GLU A 565 19.44 36.40 0.27
N ASP A 566 18.64 35.55 -0.38
CA ASP A 566 17.71 35.93 -1.45
C ASP A 566 16.26 35.98 -0.93
N GLU A 567 15.47 34.93 -1.18
CA GLU A 567 14.03 34.83 -0.86
C GLU A 567 13.78 33.70 0.15
N VAL A 568 13.30 34.06 1.34
CA VAL A 568 12.94 33.10 2.40
C VAL A 568 11.77 32.21 1.95
N PRO A 569 11.95 30.88 1.84
CA PRO A 569 10.86 29.99 1.44
C PRO A 569 9.78 29.89 2.52
N LYS A 570 8.53 29.65 2.12
CA LYS A 570 7.39 29.52 3.06
C LYS A 570 7.63 28.40 4.08
N TYR A 571 8.15 27.26 3.63
CA TYR A 571 8.73 26.21 4.46
C TYR A 571 10.01 25.68 3.79
N VAL A 572 11.02 25.36 4.61
CA VAL A 572 11.98 24.31 4.28
C VAL A 572 11.30 22.97 4.57
N THR A 573 11.43 22.00 3.65
CA THR A 573 10.56 20.81 3.63
C THR A 573 11.30 19.48 3.59
N ALA A 574 12.59 19.46 3.29
CA ALA A 574 13.47 18.28 3.45
C ALA A 574 14.92 18.73 3.70
N VAL A 575 15.71 17.87 4.35
CA VAL A 575 17.17 18.00 4.47
C VAL A 575 17.85 16.67 4.15
N CYS A 576 19.07 16.73 3.65
CA CYS A 576 20.05 15.64 3.69
C CYS A 576 21.46 16.24 3.77
N PHE A 577 22.48 15.38 3.85
CA PHE A 577 23.87 15.78 4.01
C PHE A 577 24.73 15.30 2.84
N GLY A 578 25.67 16.13 2.40
CA GLY A 578 26.68 15.75 1.41
C GLY A 578 27.86 15.03 2.06
N ASN A 579 28.54 14.18 1.29
CA ASN A 579 29.68 13.37 1.76
C ASN A 579 30.91 14.24 2.17
N ASN A 580 30.86 15.55 1.89
CA ASN A 580 31.82 16.59 2.25
C ASN A 580 31.39 17.45 3.46
N GLY A 581 30.24 17.17 4.08
CA GLY A 581 29.70 17.97 5.18
C GLY A 581 28.83 19.17 4.76
N ASP A 582 28.51 19.34 3.48
CA ASP A 582 27.47 20.30 3.06
C ASP A 582 26.10 19.87 3.59
N VAL A 583 25.27 20.83 4.01
CA VAL A 583 23.85 20.59 4.29
C VAL A 583 23.05 20.92 3.04
N ILE A 584 22.14 20.03 2.62
CA ILE A 584 21.37 20.19 1.38
C ILE A 584 19.88 20.22 1.74
N THR A 585 19.18 21.29 1.38
CA THR A 585 17.78 21.53 1.79
C THR A 585 16.84 21.67 0.61
N GLY A 586 15.70 20.99 0.67
CA GLY A 586 14.60 21.13 -0.28
C GLY A 586 13.50 22.02 0.29
N ASP A 587 12.87 22.87 -0.53
CA ASP A 587 11.87 23.84 -0.06
C ASP A 587 10.47 23.70 -0.67
N SER A 588 9.51 24.39 -0.03
CA SER A 588 8.09 24.43 -0.41
C SER A 588 7.81 24.97 -1.81
N THR A 589 8.74 25.71 -2.41
CA THR A 589 8.68 26.27 -3.76
C THR A 589 9.29 25.35 -4.82
N GLY A 590 9.87 24.22 -4.43
CA GLY A 590 10.46 23.24 -5.35
C GLY A 590 11.94 23.48 -5.65
N ARG A 591 12.61 24.32 -4.85
CA ARG A 591 14.03 24.63 -4.98
C ARG A 591 14.85 23.70 -4.08
N ILE A 592 16.10 23.45 -4.46
CA ILE A 592 17.11 22.83 -3.58
C ILE A 592 18.25 23.82 -3.40
N LEU A 593 18.73 23.97 -2.17
CA LEU A 593 19.84 24.84 -1.78
C LEU A 593 20.92 24.00 -1.10
N VAL A 594 22.18 24.34 -1.38
CA VAL A 594 23.37 23.76 -0.74
C VAL A 594 23.94 24.79 0.23
N TRP A 595 24.24 24.36 1.46
CA TRP A 595 24.79 25.18 2.52
C TRP A 595 26.15 24.62 2.93
N SER A 596 27.21 25.33 2.55
CA SER A 596 28.60 24.97 2.88
C SER A 596 29.04 25.68 4.15
N HIS A 597 29.89 25.00 4.92
CA HIS A 597 30.49 25.53 6.14
C HIS A 597 31.89 26.14 5.88
N ASP A 598 32.30 27.07 6.73
CA ASP A 598 33.70 27.55 6.82
C ASP A 598 34.44 26.89 7.99
N GLU A 599 35.70 27.27 8.21
CA GLU A 599 36.53 26.75 9.32
C GLU A 599 36.00 27.11 10.73
N GLU A 600 34.99 28.00 10.86
CA GLU A 600 34.27 28.27 12.11
C GLU A 600 32.95 27.46 12.21
N ASN A 601 32.72 26.47 11.33
CA ASN A 601 31.47 25.72 11.16
C ASN A 601 30.24 26.61 10.85
N ILE A 602 30.42 27.73 10.14
CA ILE A 602 29.30 28.63 9.78
C ILE A 602 28.70 28.29 8.42
N PHE A 603 27.47 27.80 8.42
CA PHE A 603 26.77 27.32 7.22
C PHE A 603 26.09 28.47 6.44
N ARG A 604 26.54 28.71 5.20
CA ARG A 604 26.01 29.71 4.26
C ARG A 604 25.69 29.10 2.90
N ILE A 605 24.79 29.71 2.14
CA ILE A 605 24.32 29.18 0.86
C ILE A 605 25.44 29.26 -0.20
N ASP A 606 25.88 28.13 -0.74
CA ASP A 606 26.70 28.17 -1.97
C ASP A 606 25.79 28.49 -3.17
N LYS A 607 25.92 29.73 -3.65
CA LYS A 607 25.21 30.24 -4.82
C LYS A 607 25.67 29.60 -6.14
N GLN A 608 26.84 28.96 -6.20
CA GLN A 608 27.30 28.21 -7.37
C GLN A 608 26.69 26.80 -7.42
N ALA A 609 26.83 25.99 -6.36
CA ALA A 609 26.20 24.67 -6.29
C ALA A 609 24.66 24.72 -6.31
N SER A 610 24.05 25.76 -5.73
CA SER A 610 22.58 25.93 -5.73
C SER A 610 22.01 26.43 -7.07
N ALA A 611 22.84 26.89 -8.02
CA ALA A 611 22.37 27.55 -9.24
C ALA A 611 21.58 26.61 -10.17
N THR A 612 22.06 25.38 -10.32
CA THR A 612 21.44 24.31 -11.14
C THR A 612 20.08 23.88 -10.61
N MET A 613 19.91 23.89 -9.28
CA MET A 613 18.72 23.36 -8.60
C MET A 613 17.70 24.43 -8.16
N LYS A 614 17.90 25.71 -8.51
CA LYS A 614 16.98 26.82 -8.15
C LYS A 614 15.54 26.66 -8.68
N HIS A 615 15.31 25.75 -9.63
CA HIS A 615 13.99 25.34 -10.13
C HIS A 615 13.86 23.80 -10.27
N ALA A 616 14.43 23.03 -9.35
CA ALA A 616 14.50 21.57 -9.42
C ALA A 616 13.15 20.87 -9.65
N HIS A 617 12.10 21.34 -8.99
CA HIS A 617 10.74 20.78 -9.03
C HIS A 617 9.67 21.86 -9.18
N LYS A 618 8.52 21.49 -9.77
CA LYS A 618 7.34 22.39 -9.93
C LYS A 618 6.46 22.49 -8.68
N LYS A 619 6.79 21.72 -7.64
CA LYS A 619 6.07 21.57 -6.37
C LYS A 619 7.11 21.37 -5.26
N SER A 620 6.71 21.63 -4.02
CA SER A 620 7.48 21.38 -2.79
C SER A 620 8.33 20.12 -2.85
N VAL A 621 9.62 20.24 -2.53
CA VAL A 621 10.54 19.10 -2.38
C VAL A 621 10.21 18.39 -1.06
N SER A 622 9.69 17.16 -1.14
CA SER A 622 9.22 16.40 0.03
C SER A 622 10.28 15.51 0.66
N SER A 623 11.27 15.07 -0.12
CA SER A 623 12.33 14.16 0.29
C SER A 623 13.64 14.48 -0.43
N LEU A 624 14.76 14.34 0.27
CA LEU A 624 16.12 14.36 -0.27
C LEU A 624 16.89 13.17 0.30
N VAL A 625 17.76 12.55 -0.49
CA VAL A 625 18.69 11.49 -0.06
C VAL A 625 19.99 11.65 -0.83
N MET A 626 21.13 11.74 -0.15
CA MET A 626 22.43 11.58 -0.77
C MET A 626 22.79 10.09 -0.81
N LEU A 627 23.21 9.58 -1.96
CA LEU A 627 23.78 8.24 -2.09
C LEU A 627 25.31 8.28 -1.90
N SER A 628 25.90 7.18 -1.47
CA SER A 628 27.35 7.08 -1.24
C SER A 628 28.20 7.25 -2.51
N ASP A 629 27.61 7.09 -3.70
CA ASP A 629 28.24 7.36 -5.01
C ASP A 629 28.25 8.85 -5.40
N GLY A 630 27.70 9.73 -4.56
CA GLY A 630 27.61 11.18 -4.79
C GLY A 630 26.36 11.63 -5.57
N VAL A 631 25.42 10.73 -5.88
CA VAL A 631 24.15 11.09 -6.48
C VAL A 631 23.15 11.57 -5.42
N LEU A 632 22.71 12.82 -5.55
CA LEU A 632 21.58 13.36 -4.80
C LEU A 632 20.27 12.93 -5.46
N LEU A 633 19.41 12.23 -4.73
CA LEU A 633 18.01 11.98 -5.09
C LEU A 633 17.10 13.02 -4.45
N SER A 634 16.09 13.46 -5.20
CA SER A 634 15.08 14.41 -4.73
C SER A 634 13.68 14.05 -5.21
N GLY A 635 12.70 14.12 -4.31
CA GLY A 635 11.28 13.93 -4.60
C GLY A 635 10.53 15.25 -4.51
N GLY A 636 9.75 15.60 -5.54
CA GLY A 636 8.95 16.82 -5.57
C GLY A 636 7.67 16.65 -6.39
N GLY A 637 6.52 16.86 -5.75
CA GLY A 637 5.25 16.47 -6.35
C GLY A 637 5.24 14.98 -6.70
N SER A 638 4.97 14.62 -7.96
CA SER A 638 5.05 13.23 -8.46
C SER A 638 6.30 12.98 -9.32
N GLU A 639 7.31 13.86 -9.25
CA GLU A 639 8.60 13.74 -9.96
C GLU A 639 9.69 13.29 -8.95
N ILE A 640 10.56 12.36 -9.37
CA ILE A 640 11.79 11.96 -8.69
C ILE A 640 12.96 12.30 -9.60
N LYS A 641 14.00 12.96 -9.09
CA LYS A 641 15.16 13.42 -9.88
C LYS A 641 16.49 13.11 -9.20
N ALA A 642 17.47 12.73 -10.02
CA ALA A 642 18.86 12.47 -9.64
C ALA A 642 19.77 13.59 -10.14
N TRP A 643 20.66 14.07 -9.28
CA TRP A 643 21.62 15.13 -9.55
C TRP A 643 23.02 14.64 -9.12
N ASP A 644 24.04 14.85 -9.95
CA ASP A 644 25.42 14.44 -9.62
C ASP A 644 26.16 15.59 -8.92
N SER A 645 26.53 15.38 -7.65
CA SER A 645 27.25 16.39 -6.86
C SER A 645 28.61 16.77 -7.46
N PHE A 646 29.32 15.83 -8.10
CA PHE A 646 30.64 16.10 -8.70
C PHE A 646 30.57 17.01 -9.94
N THR A 647 29.44 17.01 -10.66
CA THR A 647 29.16 17.94 -11.76
C THR A 647 28.34 19.18 -11.32
N ARG A 648 28.42 19.57 -10.04
CA ARG A 648 27.69 20.72 -9.46
C ARG A 648 26.17 20.58 -9.54
N PHE A 649 25.70 19.36 -9.27
CA PHE A 649 24.28 18.99 -9.29
C PHE A 649 23.63 19.21 -10.67
N GLU A 650 24.31 18.80 -11.76
CA GLU A 650 23.64 18.63 -13.05
C GLU A 650 22.66 17.44 -12.98
N MET A 651 21.50 17.57 -13.65
CA MET A 651 20.44 16.57 -13.60
C MET A 651 20.77 15.35 -14.46
N VAL A 652 21.10 14.23 -13.81
CA VAL A 652 21.43 12.95 -14.47
C VAL A 652 20.19 12.25 -15.01
N LYS A 653 19.09 12.27 -14.24
CA LYS A 653 17.88 11.51 -14.58
C LYS A 653 16.64 12.07 -13.89
N GLU A 654 15.49 11.96 -14.54
CA GLU A 654 14.18 12.16 -13.92
C GLU A 654 13.22 10.99 -14.14
N ARG A 655 12.23 10.86 -13.26
CA ARG A 655 11.17 9.87 -13.31
C ARG A 655 9.86 10.42 -12.76
N ALA A 656 8.81 10.44 -13.57
CA ALA A 656 7.45 10.68 -13.10
C ALA A 656 6.79 9.39 -12.57
N LEU A 657 6.04 9.53 -11.47
CA LEU A 657 5.09 8.53 -10.97
C LEU A 657 3.71 8.71 -11.64
N PRO A 658 2.93 7.63 -11.82
CA PRO A 658 1.53 7.72 -12.22
C PRO A 658 0.70 8.55 -11.23
N GLU A 659 -0.24 9.36 -11.73
CA GLU A 659 -1.10 10.19 -10.87
C GLU A 659 -1.89 9.34 -9.85
N SER A 660 -2.23 8.10 -10.17
CA SER A 660 -2.87 7.15 -9.24
C SER A 660 -2.07 6.96 -7.94
N HIS A 661 -0.73 6.94 -8.01
CA HIS A 661 0.14 6.75 -6.86
C HIS A 661 0.25 8.00 -5.96
N GLY A 662 -0.15 9.17 -6.46
CA GLY A 662 -0.03 10.45 -5.74
C GLY A 662 1.38 11.06 -5.77
N PRO A 663 1.66 12.04 -4.89
CA PRO A 663 2.98 12.66 -4.80
C PRO A 663 3.93 11.88 -3.89
N VAL A 664 5.23 11.95 -4.19
CA VAL A 664 6.33 11.44 -3.36
C VAL A 664 6.26 12.08 -1.97
N ARG A 665 6.44 11.28 -0.92
CA ARG A 665 6.56 11.75 0.47
C ARG A 665 7.94 11.48 1.06
N THR A 666 8.47 10.29 0.81
CA THR A 666 9.79 9.83 1.26
C THR A 666 10.41 8.92 0.22
N ILE A 667 11.73 8.97 0.10
CA ILE A 667 12.58 8.13 -0.74
C ILE A 667 13.55 7.42 0.21
N VAL A 668 13.72 6.11 0.04
CA VAL A 668 14.70 5.29 0.79
C VAL A 668 15.41 4.36 -0.20
N PRO A 669 16.74 4.24 -0.20
CA PRO A 669 17.42 3.24 -1.01
C PRO A 669 17.15 1.82 -0.47
N GLN A 670 17.04 0.82 -1.35
CA GLN A 670 16.73 -0.56 -0.95
C GLN A 670 17.88 -1.22 -0.19
N ASN A 671 19.12 -0.84 -0.50
CA ASN A 671 20.32 -1.16 0.24
C ASN A 671 20.96 0.13 0.76
N ALA A 672 21.53 0.13 1.97
CA ALA A 672 22.12 1.33 2.59
C ALA A 672 23.18 2.02 1.72
N ASN A 673 23.93 1.25 0.92
CA ASN A 673 24.97 1.74 0.03
C ASN A 673 24.44 2.21 -1.35
N GLY A 674 23.14 2.08 -1.65
CA GLY A 674 22.47 2.60 -2.86
C GLY A 674 22.92 2.06 -4.24
N VAL A 675 23.96 1.22 -4.30
CA VAL A 675 24.69 0.85 -5.54
C VAL A 675 23.82 0.20 -6.62
N ASP A 676 22.74 -0.49 -6.24
CA ASP A 676 21.81 -1.15 -7.16
C ASP A 676 20.85 -0.18 -7.87
N GLY A 677 20.73 1.06 -7.38
CA GLY A 677 19.78 2.07 -7.85
C GLY A 677 18.30 1.74 -7.59
N TYR A 678 18.01 0.76 -6.73
CA TYR A 678 16.65 0.42 -6.32
C TYR A 678 16.20 1.24 -5.10
N LEU A 679 14.96 1.69 -5.14
CA LEU A 679 14.39 2.68 -4.24
C LEU A 679 12.99 2.24 -3.78
N PHE A 680 12.73 2.45 -2.50
CA PHE A 680 11.40 2.46 -1.93
C PHE A 680 10.87 3.90 -1.84
N ILE A 681 9.62 4.10 -2.24
CA ILE A 681 8.98 5.41 -2.29
C ILE A 681 7.69 5.35 -1.48
N GLY A 682 7.65 6.02 -0.32
CA GLY A 682 6.40 6.31 0.37
C GLY A 682 5.69 7.49 -0.31
N THR A 683 4.39 7.40 -0.57
CA THR A 683 3.60 8.48 -1.21
C THR A 683 2.56 9.07 -0.26
N ALA A 684 2.10 10.30 -0.53
CA ALA A 684 1.00 10.92 0.24
C ALA A 684 -0.39 10.41 -0.18
N ARG A 685 -0.47 9.16 -0.65
CA ARG A 685 -1.69 8.35 -0.82
C ARG A 685 -1.52 6.97 -0.18
N ASP A 686 -0.68 6.91 0.84
CA ASP A 686 -0.57 5.79 1.76
C ASP A 686 -0.18 4.45 1.10
N LEU A 687 0.68 4.59 0.08
CA LEU A 687 1.36 3.51 -0.63
C LEU A 687 2.85 3.52 -0.32
N VAL A 688 3.45 2.32 -0.26
CA VAL A 688 4.89 2.13 -0.49
C VAL A 688 5.08 1.51 -1.87
N LEU A 689 5.92 2.12 -2.69
CA LEU A 689 6.30 1.65 -4.02
C LEU A 689 7.73 1.10 -4.01
N GLU A 690 7.99 0.07 -4.82
CA GLU A 690 9.33 -0.45 -5.13
C GLU A 690 9.66 -0.21 -6.61
N GLY A 691 10.89 0.19 -6.92
CA GLY A 691 11.36 0.36 -8.30
C GLY A 691 12.70 1.10 -8.39
N SER A 692 12.98 1.72 -9.54
CA SER A 692 14.17 2.52 -9.78
C SER A 692 13.87 3.60 -10.82
N LEU A 693 14.79 4.56 -11.02
CA LEU A 693 14.63 5.61 -12.05
C LEU A 693 14.61 5.04 -13.48
N GLN A 694 15.15 3.84 -13.68
CA GLN A 694 15.15 3.12 -14.96
C GLN A 694 13.88 2.27 -15.13
N SER A 695 13.48 1.53 -14.10
CA SER A 695 12.34 0.60 -14.13
C SER A 695 10.99 1.32 -13.92
N LYS A 696 9.91 0.58 -13.64
CA LYS A 696 8.61 1.15 -13.27
C LYS A 696 8.36 0.88 -11.79
N PHE A 697 8.13 1.95 -11.01
CA PHE A 697 7.65 1.83 -9.63
C PHE A 697 6.30 1.09 -9.56
N ARG A 698 6.21 0.10 -8.67
CA ARG A 698 5.00 -0.72 -8.41
C ARG A 698 4.65 -0.64 -6.92
N PRO A 699 3.37 -0.61 -6.52
CA PRO A 699 3.01 -0.71 -5.11
C PRO A 699 3.40 -2.08 -4.52
N ILE A 700 3.90 -2.07 -3.29
CA ILE A 700 4.21 -3.25 -2.47
C ILE A 700 3.52 -3.22 -1.10
N VAL A 701 3.12 -2.04 -0.63
CA VAL A 701 2.21 -1.84 0.51
C VAL A 701 1.10 -0.91 0.05
N GLN A 702 -0.15 -1.24 0.39
CA GLN A 702 -1.35 -0.50 0.00
C GLN A 702 -2.36 -0.47 1.15
N GLY A 703 -3.14 0.61 1.23
CA GLY A 703 -4.26 0.78 2.16
C GLY A 703 -5.21 1.88 1.67
N HIS A 704 -6.09 2.36 2.55
CA HIS A 704 -6.83 3.60 2.34
C HIS A 704 -5.97 4.82 2.70
N CYS A 705 -6.34 6.01 2.20
CA CYS A 705 -5.62 7.26 2.49
C CYS A 705 -6.47 8.41 3.04
N GLU A 706 -7.75 8.14 3.32
CA GLU A 706 -8.65 8.98 4.11
C GLU A 706 -9.44 8.06 5.07
N GLU A 707 -10.41 8.61 5.81
CA GLU A 707 -11.19 7.85 6.81
C GLU A 707 -11.79 6.55 6.25
N LEU A 708 -11.50 5.43 6.93
CA LEU A 708 -12.07 4.12 6.64
C LEU A 708 -13.22 3.83 7.60
N TRP A 709 -14.44 3.73 7.07
CA TRP A 709 -15.66 3.41 7.84
C TRP A 709 -16.30 2.08 7.46
N ALA A 710 -16.06 1.59 6.25
CA ALA A 710 -16.78 0.44 5.71
C ALA A 710 -15.85 -0.77 5.53
N VAL A 711 -16.11 -1.84 6.28
CA VAL A 711 -15.44 -3.15 6.18
C VAL A 711 -16.51 -4.24 6.25
N ALA A 712 -16.47 -5.23 5.35
CA ALA A 712 -17.32 -6.41 5.41
C ALA A 712 -16.60 -7.66 4.87
N ALA A 713 -16.78 -8.80 5.53
CA ALA A 713 -16.19 -10.06 5.09
C ALA A 713 -16.97 -10.66 3.91
N HIS A 714 -16.28 -11.35 3.00
CA HIS A 714 -16.98 -12.21 2.05
C HIS A 714 -17.59 -13.39 2.83
N PRO A 715 -18.86 -13.77 2.62
CA PRO A 715 -19.53 -14.77 3.45
C PRO A 715 -18.98 -16.21 3.36
N LYS A 716 -17.91 -16.46 2.56
CA LYS A 716 -17.45 -17.80 2.14
C LYS A 716 -15.97 -17.85 1.75
N GLU A 717 -15.51 -16.90 0.93
CA GLU A 717 -14.09 -16.77 0.56
C GLU A 717 -13.30 -16.15 1.73
N PRO A 718 -12.01 -16.47 1.90
CA PRO A 718 -11.12 -15.77 2.84
C PRO A 718 -10.64 -14.46 2.20
N ALA A 719 -11.62 -13.60 1.93
CA ALA A 719 -11.50 -12.32 1.27
C ALA A 719 -12.47 -11.33 1.93
N PHE A 720 -12.20 -10.04 1.81
CA PHE A 720 -13.06 -9.01 2.38
C PHE A 720 -13.07 -7.75 1.51
N PHE A 721 -14.06 -6.90 1.77
CA PHE A 721 -14.27 -5.66 1.03
C PHE A 721 -14.15 -4.46 1.96
N THR A 722 -13.60 -3.36 1.46
CA THR A 722 -13.51 -2.09 2.18
C THR A 722 -13.93 -0.92 1.31
N ALA A 723 -14.43 0.15 1.95
CA ALA A 723 -14.68 1.43 1.28
C ALA A 723 -14.50 2.61 2.24
N GLY A 724 -13.92 3.72 1.75
CA GLY A 724 -13.56 4.87 2.58
C GLY A 724 -13.81 6.24 1.92
N HIS A 725 -13.43 7.30 2.63
CA HIS A 725 -13.61 8.67 2.16
C HIS A 725 -12.71 9.04 0.95
N ASP A 726 -11.64 8.29 0.72
CA ASP A 726 -10.76 8.36 -0.48
C ASP A 726 -11.44 7.90 -1.79
N MET A 727 -12.72 7.52 -1.68
CA MET A 727 -13.60 6.99 -2.71
C MET A 727 -13.11 5.65 -3.28
N ALA A 728 -12.14 4.99 -2.64
CA ALA A 728 -11.70 3.66 -3.03
C ALA A 728 -12.72 2.62 -2.53
N VAL A 729 -13.10 1.71 -3.42
CA VAL A 729 -13.79 0.45 -3.07
C VAL A 729 -12.84 -0.67 -3.45
N ALA A 730 -12.48 -1.53 -2.48
CA ALA A 730 -11.43 -2.51 -2.63
C ALA A 730 -11.86 -3.92 -2.20
N LYS A 731 -11.36 -4.94 -2.90
CA LYS A 731 -11.42 -6.36 -2.51
C LYS A 731 -10.01 -6.84 -2.18
N TRP A 732 -9.86 -7.47 -1.02
CA TRP A 732 -8.59 -7.93 -0.47
C TRP A 732 -8.59 -9.44 -0.28
N SER A 733 -7.42 -10.05 -0.43
CA SER A 733 -7.14 -11.41 0.02
C SER A 733 -6.67 -11.38 1.47
N ALA A 734 -7.31 -12.16 2.35
CA ALA A 734 -6.88 -12.30 3.73
C ALA A 734 -5.75 -13.33 3.91
N LEU A 735 -5.63 -14.31 3.00
CA LEU A 735 -4.60 -15.36 3.04
C LEU A 735 -3.26 -14.96 2.41
N SER A 736 -3.27 -13.97 1.52
CA SER A 736 -2.07 -13.49 0.81
C SER A 736 -1.87 -11.99 1.00
N HIS A 737 -2.54 -11.41 2.01
CA HIS A 737 -2.51 -10.02 2.46
C HIS A 737 -2.43 -8.94 1.36
N SER A 738 -3.05 -9.23 0.21
CA SER A 738 -2.85 -8.52 -1.05
C SER A 738 -4.17 -7.92 -1.55
N LEU A 739 -4.09 -6.70 -2.08
CA LEU A 739 -5.17 -6.09 -2.84
C LEU A 739 -5.46 -6.93 -4.11
N ILE A 740 -6.66 -7.49 -4.22
CA ILE A 740 -7.12 -8.22 -5.41
C ILE A 740 -7.56 -7.20 -6.48
N LYS A 741 -8.34 -6.20 -6.05
CA LYS A 741 -8.95 -5.19 -6.92
C LYS A 741 -9.23 -3.92 -6.14
N VAL A 742 -9.01 -2.76 -6.77
CA VAL A 742 -9.57 -1.47 -6.33
C VAL A 742 -10.27 -0.80 -7.51
N VAL A 743 -11.38 -0.13 -7.23
CA VAL A 743 -12.04 0.83 -8.12
C VAL A 743 -12.27 2.14 -7.36
N LYS A 744 -12.58 3.23 -8.07
CA LYS A 744 -13.01 4.47 -7.45
C LYS A 744 -14.49 4.72 -7.70
N ASP A 745 -15.24 4.98 -6.64
CA ASP A 745 -16.59 5.52 -6.76
C ASP A 745 -16.57 7.02 -7.09
N LYS A 746 -17.74 7.55 -7.44
CA LYS A 746 -18.02 8.96 -7.72
C LYS A 746 -18.14 9.82 -6.44
N LYS A 747 -18.21 9.21 -5.25
CA LYS A 747 -18.40 9.87 -3.93
C LYS A 747 -17.67 9.15 -2.79
N PRO A 748 -17.33 9.86 -1.68
CA PRO A 748 -16.83 9.26 -0.44
C PRO A 748 -17.77 8.19 0.11
N CYS A 749 -17.21 7.02 0.47
CA CYS A 749 -17.95 5.84 0.91
C CYS A 749 -17.94 5.71 2.44
N THR A 750 -19.07 5.31 3.01
CA THR A 750 -19.33 5.36 4.47
C THR A 750 -19.90 4.08 5.07
N SER A 751 -20.45 3.18 4.26
CA SER A 751 -20.96 1.88 4.72
C SER A 751 -20.91 0.85 3.59
N ILE A 752 -20.88 -0.43 3.95
CA ILE A 752 -20.80 -1.54 3.00
C ILE A 752 -21.59 -2.74 3.52
N GLY A 753 -22.24 -3.47 2.61
CA GLY A 753 -22.92 -4.72 2.89
C GLY A 753 -22.72 -5.70 1.74
N VAL A 754 -22.49 -6.97 2.06
CA VAL A 754 -22.26 -8.06 1.10
C VAL A 754 -23.46 -8.99 1.12
N ASP A 755 -23.91 -9.46 -0.04
CA ASP A 755 -25.03 -10.41 -0.12
C ASP A 755 -24.64 -11.82 0.39
N PRO A 756 -25.60 -12.71 0.73
CA PRO A 756 -25.29 -14.05 1.24
C PRO A 756 -24.54 -14.98 0.26
N THR A 757 -24.52 -14.66 -1.04
CA THR A 757 -23.75 -15.39 -2.03
C THR A 757 -22.29 -14.92 -2.08
N GLY A 758 -22.05 -13.61 -1.98
CA GLY A 758 -20.78 -12.91 -2.18
C GLY A 758 -20.61 -12.30 -3.58
N GLN A 759 -21.62 -12.39 -4.44
CA GLN A 759 -21.58 -11.85 -5.82
C GLN A 759 -21.96 -10.37 -5.91
N LEU A 760 -22.57 -9.80 -4.88
CA LEU A 760 -23.07 -8.43 -4.87
C LEU A 760 -22.62 -7.68 -3.61
N VAL A 761 -22.03 -6.50 -3.83
CA VAL A 761 -21.51 -5.63 -2.76
C VAL A 761 -22.17 -4.26 -2.88
N ALA A 762 -22.94 -3.88 -1.86
CA ALA A 762 -23.62 -2.60 -1.78
C ALA A 762 -22.81 -1.61 -0.94
N VAL A 763 -22.45 -0.46 -1.51
CA VAL A 763 -21.61 0.58 -0.87
C VAL A 763 -22.41 1.86 -0.71
N GLY A 764 -22.66 2.27 0.53
CA GLY A 764 -23.29 3.53 0.89
C GLY A 764 -22.30 4.70 0.87
N THR A 765 -22.79 5.89 0.53
CA THR A 765 -21.97 7.12 0.37
C THR A 765 -22.47 8.29 1.20
N THR A 766 -21.63 9.32 1.36
CA THR A 766 -21.96 10.58 2.04
C THR A 766 -23.11 11.37 1.40
N THR A 767 -23.48 11.10 0.13
CA THR A 767 -24.49 11.89 -0.61
C THR A 767 -25.76 11.09 -0.95
N GLY A 768 -26.12 10.09 -0.16
CA GLY A 768 -27.38 9.35 -0.31
C GLY A 768 -27.46 8.39 -1.50
N ARG A 769 -26.32 8.13 -2.16
CA ARG A 769 -26.18 7.09 -3.19
C ARG A 769 -25.70 5.79 -2.56
N VAL A 770 -26.27 4.67 -3.00
CA VAL A 770 -25.77 3.32 -2.77
C VAL A 770 -25.30 2.76 -4.12
N ALA A 771 -24.00 2.56 -4.29
CA ALA A 771 -23.45 1.88 -5.46
C ALA A 771 -23.51 0.37 -5.26
N LEU A 772 -23.75 -0.39 -6.33
CA LEU A 772 -23.90 -1.84 -6.31
C LEU A 772 -22.88 -2.47 -7.24
N TYR A 773 -21.92 -3.20 -6.67
CA TYR A 773 -20.77 -3.77 -7.37
C TYR A 773 -20.84 -5.29 -7.47
N ASP A 774 -20.23 -5.82 -8.52
CA ASP A 774 -19.88 -7.23 -8.63
C ASP A 774 -18.80 -7.61 -7.59
N GLY A 775 -19.07 -8.62 -6.75
CA GLY A 775 -18.15 -9.10 -5.71
C GLY A 775 -16.94 -9.89 -6.23
N GLY A 776 -16.90 -10.22 -7.52
CA GLY A 776 -15.75 -10.79 -8.20
C GLY A 776 -14.76 -9.73 -8.67
N ASP A 777 -15.21 -8.79 -9.50
CA ASP A 777 -14.32 -7.85 -10.23
C ASP A 777 -14.50 -6.35 -9.92
N LEU A 778 -15.44 -6.00 -9.03
CA LEU A 778 -15.85 -4.64 -8.65
C LEU A 778 -16.33 -3.75 -9.81
N THR A 779 -16.95 -4.31 -10.84
CA THR A 779 -17.74 -3.53 -11.80
C THR A 779 -19.03 -2.99 -11.17
N GLU A 780 -19.36 -1.71 -11.40
CA GLU A 780 -20.63 -1.10 -10.94
C GLU A 780 -21.78 -1.66 -11.79
N ARG A 781 -22.55 -2.60 -11.21
CA ARG A 781 -23.73 -3.20 -11.86
C ARG A 781 -24.93 -2.24 -11.88
N ASN A 782 -25.14 -1.49 -10.79
CA ASN A 782 -26.28 -0.57 -10.61
C ASN A 782 -25.95 0.51 -9.55
N SER A 783 -26.77 1.55 -9.40
CA SER A 783 -26.73 2.40 -8.20
C SER A 783 -28.09 3.03 -7.88
N LEU A 784 -28.39 3.15 -6.59
CA LEU A 784 -29.67 3.63 -6.05
C LEU A 784 -29.46 4.99 -5.37
N GLN A 785 -30.39 5.92 -5.55
CA GLN A 785 -30.37 7.23 -4.88
C GLN A 785 -31.57 7.31 -3.92
N VAL A 786 -31.34 7.03 -2.63
CA VAL A 786 -32.43 6.98 -1.63
C VAL A 786 -32.82 8.35 -1.08
N GLY A 787 -31.87 9.29 -1.04
CA GLY A 787 -32.05 10.61 -0.44
C GLY A 787 -30.87 11.53 -0.74
N LYS A 788 -30.61 12.50 0.15
CA LYS A 788 -29.41 13.38 0.08
C LYS A 788 -28.49 13.25 1.29
N ALA A 789 -28.94 12.58 2.36
CA ALA A 789 -28.16 12.36 3.57
C ALA A 789 -27.17 11.19 3.40
N GLN A 790 -26.11 11.18 4.23
CA GLN A 790 -25.13 10.09 4.29
C GLN A 790 -25.80 8.74 4.59
N ILE A 791 -25.27 7.66 4.00
CA ILE A 791 -25.70 6.29 4.29
C ILE A 791 -24.77 5.67 5.34
N ASN A 792 -25.30 5.42 6.53
CA ASN A 792 -24.54 4.93 7.68
C ASN A 792 -24.57 3.40 7.80
N ALA A 793 -25.61 2.74 7.30
CA ALA A 793 -25.74 1.27 7.35
C ALA A 793 -26.38 0.71 6.07
N VAL A 794 -25.86 -0.42 5.59
CA VAL A 794 -26.38 -1.15 4.42
C VAL A 794 -26.32 -2.64 4.74
N SER A 795 -27.43 -3.37 4.63
CA SER A 795 -27.49 -4.78 5.06
C SER A 795 -28.50 -5.60 4.24
N PHE A 796 -28.07 -6.74 3.71
CA PHE A 796 -28.93 -7.70 2.99
C PHE A 796 -29.63 -8.66 3.96
N SER A 797 -30.83 -9.10 3.62
CA SER A 797 -31.52 -10.19 4.31
C SER A 797 -30.76 -11.52 4.12
N ARG A 798 -31.00 -12.49 5.02
CA ARG A 798 -30.24 -13.76 5.05
C ARG A 798 -30.43 -14.65 3.82
N ASP A 799 -31.48 -14.42 3.05
CA ASP A 799 -31.80 -15.06 1.77
C ASP A 799 -31.37 -14.20 0.54
N GLY A 800 -30.96 -12.95 0.76
CA GLY A 800 -30.56 -12.01 -0.30
C GLY A 800 -31.73 -11.32 -1.02
N THR A 801 -32.98 -11.62 -0.68
CA THR A 801 -34.16 -11.08 -1.39
C THR A 801 -34.51 -9.64 -1.03
N GLN A 802 -33.94 -9.10 0.05
CA GLN A 802 -34.16 -7.73 0.50
C GLN A 802 -32.84 -7.02 0.87
N LEU A 803 -32.82 -5.70 0.69
CA LEU A 803 -31.73 -4.81 1.03
C LEU A 803 -32.26 -3.65 1.88
N ALA A 804 -31.75 -3.49 3.10
CA ALA A 804 -32.05 -2.36 3.99
C ALA A 804 -30.93 -1.31 3.92
N VAL A 805 -31.31 -0.04 3.84
CA VAL A 805 -30.41 1.12 3.71
C VAL A 805 -30.79 2.16 4.77
N GLY A 806 -29.92 2.38 5.76
CA GLY A 806 -30.11 3.31 6.87
C GLY A 806 -29.39 4.64 6.62
N ALA A 807 -30.16 5.73 6.58
CA ALA A 807 -29.68 7.07 6.24
C ALA A 807 -29.56 8.00 7.46
N HIS A 808 -28.71 9.02 7.34
CA HIS A 808 -28.41 9.97 8.42
C HIS A 808 -29.59 10.92 8.75
N ASP A 809 -30.60 11.04 7.88
CA ASP A 809 -31.86 11.76 8.14
C ASP A 809 -32.91 10.93 8.91
N GLY A 810 -32.52 9.73 9.36
CA GLY A 810 -33.33 8.83 10.18
C GLY A 810 -34.32 7.96 9.42
N PHE A 811 -34.25 7.94 8.09
CA PHE A 811 -35.01 7.00 7.27
C PHE A 811 -34.27 5.65 7.10
N ILE A 812 -35.05 4.57 7.00
CA ILE A 812 -34.59 3.26 6.53
C ILE A 812 -35.39 2.92 5.27
N HIS A 813 -34.71 2.75 4.15
CA HIS A 813 -35.29 2.34 2.88
C HIS A 813 -35.09 0.84 2.73
N VAL A 814 -36.17 0.11 2.44
CA VAL A 814 -36.12 -1.33 2.15
C VAL A 814 -36.40 -1.54 0.67
N PHE A 815 -35.55 -2.31 0.01
CA PHE A 815 -35.68 -2.71 -1.38
C PHE A 815 -35.90 -4.22 -1.48
N VAL A 816 -36.81 -4.64 -2.36
CA VAL A 816 -36.84 -6.03 -2.85
C VAL A 816 -35.83 -6.17 -3.97
N VAL A 817 -35.03 -7.22 -3.92
CA VAL A 817 -33.98 -7.57 -4.87
C VAL A 817 -34.55 -8.56 -5.88
N HIS A 818 -34.37 -8.27 -7.16
CA HIS A 818 -34.84 -9.09 -8.28
C HIS A 818 -33.69 -9.44 -9.24
N ASP A 819 -33.85 -10.56 -9.95
CA ASP A 819 -32.97 -11.03 -11.03
C ASP A 819 -31.47 -11.04 -10.65
N ASP A 820 -31.16 -11.74 -9.55
CA ASP A 820 -29.82 -11.89 -8.96
C ASP A 820 -29.06 -10.57 -8.74
N GLY A 821 -29.81 -9.53 -8.32
CA GLY A 821 -29.26 -8.22 -8.00
C GLY A 821 -29.10 -7.29 -9.21
N GLN A 822 -29.85 -7.51 -10.29
CA GLN A 822 -29.95 -6.55 -11.40
C GLN A 822 -30.94 -5.43 -11.10
N PHE A 823 -32.11 -5.75 -10.54
CA PHE A 823 -33.19 -4.78 -10.29
C PHE A 823 -33.56 -4.67 -8.80
N PHE A 824 -33.78 -3.44 -8.35
CA PHE A 824 -34.13 -3.12 -6.96
C PHE A 824 -35.41 -2.30 -6.94
N ARG A 825 -36.44 -2.82 -6.26
CA ARG A 825 -37.71 -2.13 -6.11
C ARG A 825 -37.89 -1.67 -4.67
N GLN A 826 -37.91 -0.36 -4.43
CA GLN A 826 -38.19 0.14 -3.10
C GLN A 826 -39.60 -0.28 -2.67
N GLN A 827 -39.74 -0.71 -1.42
CA GLN A 827 -41.04 -0.90 -0.78
C GLN A 827 -41.72 0.46 -0.59
N SER A 828 -43.06 0.48 -0.56
CA SER A 828 -43.88 1.68 -0.78
C SER A 828 -43.84 2.73 0.34
N ALA A 829 -43.26 2.39 1.49
CA ALA A 829 -42.98 3.31 2.59
C ALA A 829 -41.50 3.22 2.98
N ALA A 830 -40.95 4.30 3.52
CA ALA A 830 -39.67 4.26 4.24
C ALA A 830 -39.96 4.30 5.75
N LEU A 831 -39.23 3.49 6.52
CA LEU A 831 -39.34 3.46 7.98
C LEU A 831 -38.65 4.69 8.57
N ARG A 832 -39.14 5.26 9.67
CA ARG A 832 -38.51 6.45 10.29
C ARG A 832 -38.82 6.58 11.79
N HIS A 833 -37.85 7.03 12.59
CA HIS A 833 -38.09 7.36 14.00
C HIS A 833 -37.41 8.66 14.45
N ASN A 834 -38.17 9.56 15.07
CA ASN A 834 -37.73 10.75 15.83
C ASN A 834 -36.66 11.66 15.19
N ASN A 835 -36.43 11.58 13.88
CA ASN A 835 -35.39 12.29 13.13
C ASN A 835 -33.94 12.03 13.63
N ALA A 836 -33.71 10.98 14.42
CA ALA A 836 -32.36 10.59 14.83
C ALA A 836 -31.70 9.77 13.72
N PHE A 837 -30.40 9.99 13.48
CA PHE A 837 -29.67 9.26 12.44
C PHE A 837 -29.60 7.75 12.75
N ILE A 838 -29.67 6.93 11.71
CA ILE A 838 -29.44 5.48 11.84
C ILE A 838 -27.94 5.23 12.07
N MET A 839 -27.56 4.36 13.00
CA MET A 839 -26.18 3.88 13.14
C MET A 839 -26.00 2.49 12.53
N HIS A 840 -26.80 1.52 12.97
CA HIS A 840 -26.64 0.09 12.67
C HIS A 840 -27.96 -0.60 12.34
N LEU A 841 -27.91 -1.69 11.57
CA LEU A 841 -29.06 -2.47 11.11
C LEU A 841 -28.75 -3.97 11.11
N ASP A 842 -29.53 -4.76 11.84
CA ASP A 842 -29.50 -6.23 11.72
C ASP A 842 -30.89 -6.78 11.33
N TRP A 843 -30.88 -7.76 10.42
CA TRP A 843 -32.06 -8.55 10.07
C TRP A 843 -32.27 -9.71 11.04
N SER A 844 -33.53 -10.08 11.29
CA SER A 844 -33.88 -11.41 11.81
C SER A 844 -33.53 -12.49 10.79
N THR A 845 -33.35 -13.74 11.23
CA THR A 845 -32.98 -14.86 10.34
C THR A 845 -34.07 -15.22 9.32
N ASP A 846 -35.33 -14.87 9.58
CA ASP A 846 -36.46 -15.06 8.68
C ASP A 846 -36.70 -13.88 7.72
N GLY A 847 -35.94 -12.78 7.84
CA GLY A 847 -36.08 -11.57 7.02
C GLY A 847 -37.35 -10.75 7.29
N ARG A 848 -38.10 -11.04 8.36
CA ARG A 848 -39.34 -10.34 8.71
C ARG A 848 -39.14 -9.08 9.53
N TYR A 849 -38.14 -9.09 10.42
CA TYR A 849 -37.88 -8.03 11.38
C TYR A 849 -36.51 -7.38 11.15
N LEU A 850 -36.44 -6.08 11.42
CA LEU A 850 -35.18 -5.33 11.55
C LEU A 850 -35.05 -4.83 12.99
N GLN A 851 -33.85 -4.94 13.56
CA GLN A 851 -33.43 -4.12 14.69
C GLN A 851 -32.53 -2.98 14.20
N THR A 852 -32.53 -1.87 14.94
CA THR A 852 -31.86 -0.64 14.54
C THR A 852 -31.36 0.11 15.75
N VAL A 853 -30.08 0.50 15.76
CA VAL A 853 -29.55 1.45 16.75
C VAL A 853 -29.53 2.85 16.13
N LEU A 854 -30.03 3.83 16.88
CA LEU A 854 -30.07 5.23 16.51
C LEU A 854 -28.90 6.00 17.16
N GLY A 855 -28.58 7.18 16.62
CA GLY A 855 -27.48 8.06 17.08
C GLY A 855 -27.51 8.51 18.54
N ASP A 856 -28.61 8.26 19.26
CA ASP A 856 -28.74 8.55 20.70
C ASP A 856 -28.69 7.27 21.57
N TYR A 857 -28.39 6.12 20.97
CA TYR A 857 -28.40 4.77 21.55
C TYR A 857 -29.79 4.24 21.97
N ASP A 858 -30.87 4.71 21.34
CA ASP A 858 -32.15 3.98 21.30
C ASP A 858 -32.03 2.75 20.40
N LEU A 859 -32.53 1.60 20.87
CA LEU A 859 -32.74 0.38 20.09
C LEU A 859 -34.21 0.31 19.64
N VAL A 860 -34.43 0.23 18.33
CA VAL A 860 -35.76 0.22 17.70
C VAL A 860 -35.95 -1.03 16.85
N PHE A 861 -37.17 -1.57 16.84
CA PHE A 861 -37.52 -2.76 16.08
C PHE A 861 -38.66 -2.47 15.10
N TRP A 862 -38.65 -3.15 13.95
CA TRP A 862 -39.57 -2.93 12.83
C TRP A 862 -40.11 -4.26 12.29
N ASP A 863 -41.41 -4.30 11.98
CA ASP A 863 -42.01 -5.34 11.14
C ASP A 863 -41.93 -4.86 9.68
N VAL A 864 -41.09 -5.53 8.88
CA VAL A 864 -40.80 -5.15 7.49
C VAL A 864 -41.95 -5.56 6.57
N THR A 865 -42.58 -6.72 6.82
CA THR A 865 -43.76 -7.18 6.05
C THR A 865 -44.91 -6.17 6.10
N ASN A 866 -45.09 -5.48 7.24
CA ASN A 866 -46.11 -4.46 7.45
C ASN A 866 -45.57 -3.02 7.42
N MET A 867 -44.27 -2.83 7.12
CA MET A 867 -43.52 -1.57 7.15
C MET A 867 -43.86 -0.63 8.33
N GLN A 868 -43.81 -1.15 9.56
CA GLN A 868 -44.21 -0.43 10.78
C GLN A 868 -43.24 -0.58 11.96
N LYS A 869 -43.14 0.44 12.82
CA LYS A 869 -42.41 0.36 14.10
C LYS A 869 -43.15 -0.54 15.09
N LEU A 870 -42.44 -1.48 15.71
CA LEU A 870 -42.96 -2.28 16.82
C LEU A 870 -43.04 -1.45 18.10
N LYS A 871 -44.13 -1.63 18.86
CA LYS A 871 -44.42 -0.85 20.08
C LYS A 871 -43.55 -1.24 21.30
N SER A 872 -42.92 -2.42 21.28
CA SER A 872 -42.05 -2.90 22.35
C SER A 872 -41.16 -4.03 21.84
N GLY A 873 -39.87 -4.03 22.20
CA GLY A 873 -38.96 -5.13 21.90
C GLY A 873 -39.37 -6.47 22.52
N ARG A 874 -40.32 -6.49 23.47
CA ARG A 874 -40.86 -7.72 24.05
C ARG A 874 -41.48 -8.67 23.02
N THR A 875 -41.97 -8.16 21.88
CA THR A 875 -42.52 -9.02 20.82
C THR A 875 -41.45 -9.78 20.03
N VAL A 876 -40.20 -9.30 20.06
CA VAL A 876 -39.06 -9.83 19.27
C VAL A 876 -37.84 -10.19 20.14
N ARG A 877 -38.10 -10.50 21.42
CA ARG A 877 -37.10 -10.95 22.39
C ARG A 877 -36.70 -12.43 22.20
N ASP A 878 -37.53 -13.16 21.47
CA ASP A 878 -37.47 -14.61 21.24
C ASP A 878 -37.10 -14.92 19.76
N ASP A 879 -37.04 -13.89 18.90
CA ASP A 879 -36.62 -13.99 17.50
C ASP A 879 -35.10 -14.07 17.38
N ASP A 880 -34.62 -14.86 16.41
CA ASP A 880 -33.20 -15.02 16.15
C ASP A 880 -32.67 -13.96 15.16
N TRP A 881 -31.52 -13.40 15.50
CA TRP A 881 -30.89 -12.31 14.75
C TRP A 881 -29.75 -12.86 13.90
N ASN A 882 -29.79 -12.56 12.60
CA ASN A 882 -28.84 -13.08 11.62
C ASN A 882 -27.41 -12.60 11.92
N THR A 883 -27.28 -11.30 12.09
CA THR A 883 -26.07 -10.58 12.50
C THR A 883 -26.30 -9.92 13.86
N TYR A 884 -25.22 -9.44 14.48
CA TYR A 884 -25.31 -8.56 15.66
C TYR A 884 -24.26 -7.45 15.52
N THR A 885 -24.58 -6.49 14.65
CA THR A 885 -23.82 -5.25 14.41
C THR A 885 -24.29 -4.10 15.29
N CYS A 886 -25.56 -4.14 15.70
CA CYS A 886 -26.16 -3.21 16.65
C CYS A 886 -25.44 -3.25 18.01
N PRO A 887 -24.69 -2.20 18.41
CA PRO A 887 -23.91 -2.19 19.65
C PRO A 887 -24.76 -2.13 20.92
N VAL A 888 -26.09 -2.13 20.81
CA VAL A 888 -27.05 -2.02 21.92
C VAL A 888 -28.03 -3.19 21.81
N GLY A 889 -28.12 -4.01 22.85
CA GLY A 889 -29.04 -5.15 22.89
C GLY A 889 -28.83 -6.03 24.12
N TYR A 890 -29.77 -6.95 24.37
CA TYR A 890 -29.71 -7.87 25.51
C TYR A 890 -28.40 -8.70 25.56
N PRO A 891 -27.86 -9.24 24.44
CA PRO A 891 -26.61 -10.01 24.45
C PRO A 891 -25.33 -9.19 24.68
N LEU A 892 -25.43 -7.87 24.83
CA LEU A 892 -24.31 -6.92 25.01
C LEU A 892 -24.36 -6.19 26.36
N ILE A 893 -25.30 -6.54 27.25
CA ILE A 893 -25.48 -5.90 28.56
C ILE A 893 -24.17 -5.84 29.36
N GLY A 894 -23.35 -6.89 29.32
CA GLY A 894 -22.07 -6.97 30.01
C GLY A 894 -20.93 -6.19 29.35
N ALA A 895 -21.01 -5.90 28.04
CA ALA A 895 -19.99 -5.13 27.33
C ALA A 895 -20.05 -3.63 27.65
N TRP A 896 -21.25 -3.10 27.95
CA TRP A 896 -21.44 -1.72 28.40
C TRP A 896 -21.03 -1.48 29.87
N GLN A 897 -20.85 -2.54 30.66
CA GLN A 897 -20.46 -2.44 32.07
C GLN A 897 -18.93 -2.26 32.14
N GLY A 898 -18.46 -1.37 33.03
CA GLY A 898 -17.03 -1.06 33.12
C GLY A 898 -16.47 -0.22 31.96
N MET A 899 -17.33 0.43 31.18
CA MET A 899 -16.91 1.52 30.28
C MET A 899 -16.40 2.72 31.08
N GLY A 900 -15.44 3.48 30.52
CA GLY A 900 -14.97 4.73 31.10
C GLY A 900 -16.05 5.82 31.08
N ARG A 901 -15.87 6.87 31.88
CA ARG A 901 -16.87 7.93 32.03
C ARG A 901 -16.98 8.79 30.77
N GLY A 902 -17.90 8.42 29.88
CA GLY A 902 -18.11 9.06 28.58
C GLY A 902 -17.63 8.22 27.39
N ASP A 903 -17.03 7.06 27.64
CA ASP A 903 -16.71 6.09 26.59
C ASP A 903 -17.99 5.45 26.06
N VAL A 904 -18.09 5.25 24.73
CA VAL A 904 -19.22 4.56 24.09
C VAL A 904 -18.74 3.48 23.12
N ILE A 905 -19.51 2.41 23.00
CA ILE A 905 -19.28 1.36 21.99
C ILE A 905 -19.84 1.86 20.65
N ASN A 906 -18.96 2.11 19.68
CA ASN A 906 -19.37 2.59 18.35
C ASN A 906 -19.91 1.44 17.49
N VAL A 907 -19.26 0.28 17.58
CA VAL A 907 -19.46 -0.88 16.70
C VAL A 907 -19.32 -2.19 17.46
N CYS A 908 -20.01 -3.23 16.99
CA CYS A 908 -19.73 -4.61 17.36
C CYS A 908 -19.90 -5.53 16.16
N CYS A 909 -19.40 -6.77 16.28
CA CYS A 909 -19.81 -7.87 15.42
C CYS A 909 -19.84 -9.16 16.24
N ARG A 910 -20.84 -10.01 16.01
CA ARG A 910 -20.95 -11.36 16.60
C ARG A 910 -20.40 -12.38 15.62
N SER A 911 -19.51 -13.25 16.12
CA SER A 911 -19.07 -14.46 15.42
C SER A 911 -20.22 -15.27 14.82
N ARG A 912 -19.96 -15.93 13.69
CA ARG A 912 -20.92 -16.77 12.97
C ARG A 912 -21.35 -18.00 13.77
N TYR A 913 -20.42 -18.66 14.47
CA TYR A 913 -20.69 -19.79 15.38
C TYR A 913 -21.30 -19.35 16.72
N ARG A 914 -21.28 -18.04 17.01
CA ARG A 914 -21.87 -17.39 18.20
C ARG A 914 -21.15 -17.68 19.52
N ASP A 915 -19.90 -18.11 19.48
CA ASP A 915 -19.05 -18.27 20.67
C ASP A 915 -18.58 -16.92 21.23
N PHE A 916 -18.38 -15.93 20.34
CA PHE A 916 -17.76 -14.64 20.66
C PHE A 916 -18.53 -13.43 20.12
N ILE A 917 -18.34 -12.29 20.76
CA ILE A 917 -18.72 -10.97 20.25
C ILE A 917 -17.58 -9.98 20.48
N ALA A 918 -17.23 -9.25 19.43
CA ALA A 918 -16.18 -8.24 19.44
C ALA A 918 -16.81 -6.84 19.42
N THR A 919 -16.20 -5.88 20.12
CA THR A 919 -16.69 -4.50 20.25
C THR A 919 -15.56 -3.50 20.09
N GLY A 920 -15.81 -2.40 19.37
CA GLY A 920 -14.89 -1.27 19.21
C GLY A 920 -15.45 0.00 19.85
N ASP A 921 -14.63 0.71 20.64
CA ASP A 921 -15.06 1.91 21.38
C ASP A 921 -14.50 3.26 20.84
N SER A 922 -15.04 4.34 21.41
CA SER A 922 -14.72 5.74 21.14
C SER A 922 -13.35 6.22 21.66
N VAL A 923 -12.53 5.29 22.15
CA VAL A 923 -11.13 5.51 22.59
C VAL A 923 -10.20 4.49 21.91
N GLY A 924 -10.65 3.90 20.80
CA GLY A 924 -9.84 3.03 19.94
C GLY A 924 -9.53 1.65 20.50
N ARG A 925 -10.25 1.20 21.55
CA ARG A 925 -10.04 -0.14 22.14
C ARG A 925 -10.90 -1.18 21.43
N LEU A 926 -10.29 -2.32 21.11
CA LEU A 926 -10.98 -3.53 20.69
C LEU A 926 -11.12 -4.47 21.89
N ARG A 927 -12.33 -5.01 22.11
CA ARG A 927 -12.61 -5.96 23.19
C ARG A 927 -13.31 -7.21 22.65
N LEU A 928 -12.92 -8.39 23.13
CA LEU A 928 -13.51 -9.68 22.80
C LEU A 928 -14.14 -10.31 24.04
N PHE A 929 -15.45 -10.59 23.97
CA PHE A 929 -16.24 -11.26 25.01
C PHE A 929 -16.73 -12.63 24.51
N LYS A 930 -17.06 -13.53 25.44
CA LYS A 930 -17.92 -14.68 25.13
C LYS A 930 -19.32 -14.16 24.77
N TYR A 931 -20.00 -14.80 23.83
CA TYR A 931 -21.40 -14.47 23.50
C TYR A 931 -22.34 -15.50 24.14
N PRO A 932 -23.47 -15.07 24.75
CA PRO A 932 -23.87 -13.67 24.97
C PRO A 932 -23.18 -13.07 26.21
N SER A 933 -22.84 -11.78 26.15
CA SER A 933 -22.25 -11.04 27.26
C SER A 933 -23.36 -10.36 28.07
N ILE A 934 -23.93 -11.07 29.04
CA ILE A 934 -25.12 -10.63 29.80
C ILE A 934 -24.85 -10.26 31.27
N LEU A 935 -23.72 -10.70 31.84
CA LEU A 935 -23.43 -10.47 33.26
C LEU A 935 -22.90 -9.06 33.52
N GLN A 936 -23.13 -8.56 34.73
CA GLN A 936 -22.73 -7.20 35.13
C GLN A 936 -21.20 -6.98 35.18
N LYS A 937 -20.42 -8.08 35.10
CA LYS A 937 -18.95 -8.09 35.07
C LYS A 937 -18.45 -9.17 34.11
N SER A 938 -18.78 -9.04 32.83
CA SER A 938 -18.16 -9.87 31.79
C SER A 938 -16.71 -9.45 31.58
N ASP A 939 -15.76 -10.32 31.90
CA ASP A 939 -14.36 -10.15 31.53
C ASP A 939 -14.18 -10.23 30.00
N SER A 940 -13.16 -9.54 29.48
CA SER A 940 -12.82 -9.55 28.04
C SER A 940 -11.31 -9.64 27.81
N ARG A 941 -10.92 -9.99 26.58
CA ARG A 941 -9.60 -9.61 26.07
C ARG A 941 -9.70 -8.20 25.53
N THR A 942 -8.81 -7.29 25.91
CA THR A 942 -8.81 -5.89 25.44
C THR A 942 -7.43 -5.52 24.90
N ILE A 943 -7.39 -4.79 23.79
CA ILE A 943 -6.21 -4.14 23.20
C ILE A 943 -6.60 -2.73 22.74
N LYS A 944 -5.63 -1.81 22.60
CA LYS A 944 -5.85 -0.46 22.04
C LYS A 944 -4.90 -0.20 20.85
N PRO A 945 -5.30 -0.58 19.61
CA PRO A 945 -4.48 -0.32 18.43
C PRO A 945 -4.71 1.06 17.77
N PHE A 946 -5.82 1.75 18.07
CA PHE A 946 -6.17 3.04 17.47
C PHE A 946 -6.12 4.16 18.53
N SER A 947 -5.75 5.38 18.15
CA SER A 947 -5.77 6.56 19.06
C SER A 947 -7.18 7.10 19.29
N SER A 948 -7.99 7.13 18.21
CA SER A 948 -9.25 7.85 18.11
C SER A 948 -10.46 6.96 18.36
N ASN A 949 -11.10 6.44 17.31
CA ASN A 949 -12.37 5.73 17.38
C ASN A 949 -12.34 4.49 16.47
N THR A 950 -12.71 3.33 17.02
CA THR A 950 -12.94 2.18 16.15
C THR A 950 -14.18 2.45 15.28
N THR A 951 -14.05 2.31 13.97
CA THR A 951 -15.11 2.59 12.97
C THR A 951 -15.78 1.36 12.40
N ALA A 952 -15.06 0.24 12.31
CA ALA A 952 -15.60 -1.06 11.93
C ALA A 952 -14.87 -2.18 12.68
N VAL A 953 -15.60 -3.28 12.94
CA VAL A 953 -15.11 -4.55 13.48
C VAL A 953 -15.93 -5.65 12.82
N GLU A 954 -15.28 -6.64 12.21
CA GLU A 954 -15.95 -7.67 11.41
C GLU A 954 -15.25 -9.02 11.52
N PHE A 955 -16.00 -10.11 11.72
CA PHE A 955 -15.45 -11.47 11.73
C PHE A 955 -15.37 -12.02 10.31
N MET A 956 -14.27 -12.73 10.00
CA MET A 956 -14.19 -13.51 8.75
C MET A 956 -15.08 -14.75 8.80
N ALA A 957 -15.35 -15.34 7.63
CA ALA A 957 -16.34 -16.40 7.44
C ALA A 957 -16.11 -17.70 8.25
N ASP A 958 -14.94 -17.87 8.86
CA ASP A 958 -14.50 -19.01 9.67
C ASP A 958 -14.36 -18.69 11.17
N ASP A 959 -14.64 -17.45 11.60
CA ASP A 959 -14.44 -16.89 12.94
C ASP A 959 -13.01 -16.96 13.53
N ASN A 960 -12.00 -17.44 12.78
CA ASN A 960 -10.62 -17.45 13.26
C ASN A 960 -9.95 -16.09 13.11
N TYR A 961 -10.49 -15.20 12.27
CA TYR A 961 -9.91 -13.88 12.03
C TYR A 961 -10.94 -12.76 12.27
N LEU A 962 -10.44 -11.62 12.75
CA LEU A 962 -11.18 -10.39 12.98
C LEU A 962 -10.50 -9.22 12.26
N LEU A 963 -11.29 -8.49 11.47
CA LEU A 963 -10.88 -7.25 10.81
C LEU A 963 -11.32 -6.06 11.68
N ALA A 964 -10.51 -5.00 11.72
CA ALA A 964 -10.85 -3.76 12.44
C ALA A 964 -10.24 -2.51 11.77
N SER A 965 -10.90 -1.36 11.92
CA SER A 965 -10.42 -0.06 11.42
C SER A 965 -10.57 1.08 12.43
N GLY A 966 -9.63 2.05 12.38
CA GLY A 966 -9.52 3.18 13.31
C GLY A 966 -10.05 4.53 12.78
N GLY A 967 -10.71 4.53 11.61
CA GLY A 967 -11.29 5.74 11.03
C GLY A 967 -10.24 6.73 10.58
N SER A 968 -9.97 7.75 11.39
CA SER A 968 -9.13 8.91 11.06
C SER A 968 -7.67 8.58 10.75
N ASP A 969 -7.17 7.46 11.29
CA ASP A 969 -5.82 6.95 11.04
C ASP A 969 -5.69 6.13 9.73
N ALA A 970 -6.81 5.98 8.99
CA ALA A 970 -6.96 5.15 7.80
C ALA A 970 -6.56 3.66 7.99
N ALA A 971 -6.39 3.22 9.24
CA ALA A 971 -5.83 1.92 9.56
C ALA A 971 -6.81 0.78 9.28
N LEU A 972 -6.28 -0.32 8.75
CA LEU A 972 -6.98 -1.58 8.56
C LEU A 972 -6.10 -2.71 9.10
N LEU A 973 -6.61 -3.44 10.08
CA LEU A 973 -5.88 -4.45 10.85
C LEU A 973 -6.59 -5.81 10.73
N GLN A 974 -5.82 -6.86 10.48
CA GLN A 974 -6.27 -8.25 10.53
C GLN A 974 -5.65 -8.92 11.76
N TYR A 975 -6.52 -9.49 12.61
CA TYR A 975 -6.14 -10.26 13.78
C TYR A 975 -6.54 -11.72 13.61
N GLU A 976 -5.66 -12.63 14.01
CA GLU A 976 -5.99 -14.03 14.22
C GLU A 976 -6.37 -14.27 15.69
N LEU A 977 -7.40 -15.08 15.93
CA LEU A 977 -7.85 -15.47 17.25
C LEU A 977 -7.18 -16.79 17.66
N THR A 978 -6.14 -16.69 18.47
CA THR A 978 -5.30 -17.82 18.94
C THR A 978 -5.60 -18.19 20.39
N THR A 979 -5.41 -19.45 20.79
CA THR A 979 -5.73 -19.93 22.15
C THR A 979 -4.67 -19.58 23.18
#